data_AF-A0AAY4C2F3-F1
#
_entry.id   AF-A0AAY4C2F3-F1
#
_cell.length_a   1.000
_cell.length_b   1.000
_cell.length_c   1.000
_cell.angle_alpha   90.00
_cell.angle_beta   90.00
_cell.angle_gamma   90.00
#
_symmetry.space_group_name_H-M   'P 1'
#
loop_
_entity.id
_entity.type
_entity.pdbx_description
1 polymer ?
#
loop_
_entity_poly.entity_id
_entity_poly.type
_entity_poly.pdbx_seq_one_letter_code
_entity_poly.pdbx_strand_id
1 'polypeptide(L)'
;MKSSGIAKKAVLSSSIFFAVRGVCCNKTPCEPSFDPAGVVVADRYVLGHDAMRRMKEANVLVAGMRGLGVEIAKNVILAGVRSVTVQDEGVTEWCDLASQFYLRESHLGQNRSVCCCPQLSQLNSYVRVHSHCGPLEENFLFGFQVVVLTNSTLLEQQRVGTFCHSHNIKFIVADTKGLCGQLFCDFGEDFTVTDCNGEPPITAMIDKITKVMHGFKIYSYCNGFSFSICDTSGFHEYERGGVVTEVKDSATFAFVRGSFFFTLLPCIDPKFRTGYINGVCGLTLSFHLTAIQVDADKLVTLATRLKVASGLDEMDENMVRKLAMVARGDLAPVNAFIGGLAAQEVIKACSGKFTPLHQWMYFHALECLPEAAKVEEQLLAMRCRYDGQIAVFGSDFQEKLGKQRYFLVGAGAIGCELLKNFALIGLGAGEGGHITVTDMDSIEKSNLNRQFLFKPQDIGRQKANVAAEAARQMNPDMNITAHQNRLGTESESVYGHSFFRNLDGVAAALDNYEARVYLDGCCVAYKKPMLEGGTLGTKGSTVVVVPHVTESYGPTSSGGEHAIPLCTLKNFPHRIEHTLQWARDQFEGLFKHSAENVNQYSSDSGFLSHTMERGPAEELEVLESISSSLGEQRPRSWPDCVSWARRRWETLYNNDIRQLLHCFPPDSVTSSGLPFWMDMKRCPHPLTFDPNNTTHMDYVVAAANLYGQIYGIEGTRDCAAIRAALEEVHVPEFTPKSSVKIHVTDEEMKGEEAKDVARLNELREKLASGPVRGHAPRMQPLEFEKDDDSNFHMDYIVAASNLRAENYDIPTTDKHKSKLIAGRIMPAIATTTAAIAGLMCLELYKLVQGHRRIESYRSSFLNLAIQTYSLFIPMCCVCRQLAGKEYSLWDDFLVQGKRGDGEEMTLGELLKHIKETYNLEITGLFYGPALLYSAGPCHSNRLQQKYDIPSSLSVVFRCWTSTEGRGDYDIIM
;
A
#
# COMPACT_ATOMS: atom_id res chain seq x y z
N MET A 1 -14.10 28.18 -29.10
CA MET A 1 -13.02 29.20 -28.97
C MET A 1 -13.45 30.26 -27.97
N LYS A 2 -12.89 30.23 -26.76
CA LYS A 2 -12.70 31.34 -25.82
C LYS A 2 -11.80 30.77 -24.71
N SER A 3 -10.50 31.02 -24.84
CA SER A 3 -9.47 30.64 -23.87
C SER A 3 -9.53 31.57 -22.67
N SER A 4 -9.84 31.05 -21.49
CA SER A 4 -9.57 31.71 -20.22
C SER A 4 -8.41 30.98 -19.54
N GLY A 5 -7.21 31.55 -19.71
CA GLY A 5 -6.02 31.09 -19.00
C GLY A 5 -6.07 31.56 -17.56
N ILE A 6 -6.11 30.62 -16.62
CA ILE A 6 -5.97 30.89 -15.19
C ILE A 6 -4.48 31.02 -14.92
N ALA A 7 -4.01 32.27 -14.75
CA ALA A 7 -2.67 32.57 -14.27
C ALA A 7 -2.61 32.26 -12.77
N LYS A 8 -1.79 31.28 -12.38
CA LYS A 8 -1.45 30.99 -10.98
C LYS A 8 -0.63 32.16 -10.42
N LYS A 9 -1.17 32.89 -9.44
CA LYS A 9 -0.41 33.85 -8.61
C LYS A 9 0.17 33.08 -7.42
N ALA A 10 1.48 32.94 -7.36
CA ALA A 10 2.18 32.57 -6.13
C ALA A 10 2.25 33.82 -5.24
N VAL A 11 1.69 33.75 -4.03
CA VAL A 11 1.80 34.81 -3.02
C VAL A 11 2.99 34.48 -2.11
N LEU A 12 4.07 35.25 -2.22
CA LEU A 12 5.14 35.27 -1.23
C LEU A 12 4.69 36.16 -0.07
N SER A 13 4.38 35.58 1.10
CA SER A 13 4.18 36.37 2.32
C SER A 13 5.55 36.89 2.78
N SER A 14 5.73 38.20 2.75
CA SER A 14 6.91 38.88 3.27
C SER A 14 6.95 38.78 4.80
N SER A 15 7.85 37.96 5.32
CA SER A 15 8.28 38.01 6.72
C SER A 15 9.79 37.78 6.75
N ILE A 16 10.54 38.82 6.36
CA ILE A 16 11.99 38.88 6.53
C ILE A 16 12.26 39.41 7.95
N PHE A 17 12.89 38.57 8.76
CA PHE A 17 13.41 38.89 10.08
C PHE A 17 14.53 39.94 9.99
N PHE A 18 14.39 41.05 10.72
CA PHE A 18 15.51 41.86 11.19
C PHE A 18 15.75 41.52 12.66
N ALA A 19 16.96 41.03 12.98
CA ALA A 19 17.39 40.78 14.35
C ALA A 19 17.89 42.08 15.00
N VAL A 20 17.21 42.57 16.05
CA VAL A 20 17.81 43.44 17.08
C VAL A 20 17.18 43.16 18.46
N ARG A 21 18.01 42.63 19.37
CA ARG A 21 17.97 42.65 20.85
C ARG A 21 16.72 42.18 21.60
N GLY A 22 16.89 41.01 22.24
CA GLY A 22 16.73 40.86 23.69
C GLY A 22 15.31 40.91 24.26
N VAL A 23 14.57 39.79 24.14
CA VAL A 23 13.51 39.43 25.08
C VAL A 23 13.57 37.91 25.31
N CYS A 24 13.62 37.50 26.57
CA CYS A 24 13.70 36.12 27.02
C CYS A 24 12.70 35.19 26.32
N CYS A 25 13.19 34.04 25.84
CA CYS A 25 12.38 32.89 25.47
C CYS A 25 11.55 32.43 26.68
N ASN A 26 10.28 32.81 26.73
CA ASN A 26 9.30 32.10 27.54
C ASN A 26 8.91 30.82 26.80
N LYS A 27 9.20 29.70 27.47
CA LYS A 27 8.83 28.32 27.16
C LYS A 27 7.50 28.23 26.40
N THR A 28 7.54 27.70 25.17
CA THR A 28 6.37 27.06 24.57
C THR A 28 5.92 25.94 25.52
N PRO A 29 4.63 25.87 25.91
CA PRO A 29 4.14 24.77 26.71
C PRO A 29 4.29 23.47 25.90
N CYS A 30 4.75 22.40 26.55
CA CYS A 30 4.70 21.05 25.99
C CYS A 30 3.31 20.80 25.40
N GLU A 31 3.27 20.46 24.11
CA GLU A 31 2.03 20.04 23.45
C GLU A 31 1.43 18.85 24.21
N PRO A 32 0.10 18.83 24.44
CA PRO A 32 -0.54 17.69 25.06
C PRO A 32 -0.33 16.46 24.17
N SER A 33 0.30 15.43 24.74
CA SER A 33 0.63 14.15 24.12
C SER A 33 -0.57 13.55 23.38
N PHE A 34 -0.56 13.66 22.05
CA PHE A 34 -1.63 13.18 21.18
C PHE A 34 -1.43 11.69 20.86
N ASP A 35 -2.25 10.85 21.49
CA ASP A 35 -2.30 9.39 21.31
C ASP A 35 -0.97 8.65 21.57
N PRO A 36 -0.64 8.33 22.83
CA PRO A 36 0.46 7.42 23.17
C PRO A 36 0.20 5.96 22.74
N ALA A 37 -0.94 5.66 22.10
CA ALA A 37 -1.38 4.30 21.84
C ALA A 37 -1.19 3.81 20.39
N GLY A 38 -0.84 4.64 19.41
CA GLY A 38 -0.42 4.15 18.08
C GLY A 38 -1.50 3.50 17.21
N VAL A 39 -2.80 3.65 17.53
CA VAL A 39 -3.90 2.98 16.80
C VAL A 39 -4.14 3.59 15.41
N VAL A 40 -4.07 4.92 15.27
CA VAL A 40 -4.36 5.65 14.01
C VAL A 40 -3.11 6.08 13.23
N VAL A 41 -1.99 5.36 13.40
CA VAL A 41 -0.69 5.76 12.82
C VAL A 41 -0.72 5.83 11.30
N ALA A 42 -1.32 4.84 10.61
CA ALA A 42 -1.39 4.84 9.15
C ALA A 42 -2.31 5.95 8.58
N ASP A 43 -3.49 6.16 9.19
CA ASP A 43 -4.42 7.22 8.78
C ASP A 43 -3.81 8.61 8.96
N ARG A 44 -2.97 8.78 9.99
CA ARG A 44 -2.29 10.04 10.27
C ARG A 44 -1.33 10.43 9.14
N TYR A 45 -0.72 9.48 8.43
CA TYR A 45 0.11 9.78 7.25
C TYR A 45 -0.71 10.16 6.02
N VAL A 46 -1.99 9.79 5.96
CA VAL A 46 -2.91 10.18 4.88
C VAL A 46 -3.55 11.54 5.20
N LEU A 47 -4.07 11.70 6.41
CA LEU A 47 -4.89 12.84 6.80
C LEU A 47 -4.09 13.97 7.45
N GLY A 48 -3.01 13.66 8.16
CA GLY A 48 -2.25 14.64 8.94
C GLY A 48 -2.94 15.05 10.24
N HIS A 49 -2.16 15.68 11.13
CA HIS A 49 -2.57 15.98 12.49
C HIS A 49 -3.79 16.91 12.59
N ASP A 50 -3.83 17.98 11.80
CA ASP A 50 -4.89 18.99 11.90
C ASP A 50 -6.25 18.46 11.43
N ALA A 51 -6.26 17.66 10.35
CA ALA A 51 -7.47 16.99 9.87
C ALA A 51 -8.03 16.03 10.93
N MET A 52 -7.18 15.20 11.52
CA MET A 52 -7.55 14.27 12.59
C MET A 52 -8.07 14.99 13.83
N ARG A 53 -7.48 16.16 14.19
CA ARG A 53 -7.95 16.97 15.31
C ARG A 53 -9.40 17.43 15.08
N ARG A 54 -9.71 17.96 13.89
CA ARG A 54 -11.08 18.40 13.53
C ARG A 54 -12.07 17.23 13.53
N MET A 55 -11.65 16.06 13.02
CA MET A 55 -12.51 14.86 13.02
C MET A 55 -12.90 14.41 14.42
N LYS A 56 -11.99 14.48 15.40
CA LYS A 56 -12.25 14.10 16.80
C LYS A 56 -13.30 14.98 17.51
N GLU A 57 -13.69 16.09 16.89
CA GLU A 57 -14.74 16.98 17.41
C GLU A 57 -16.10 16.73 16.74
N ALA A 58 -16.13 16.01 15.61
CA ALA A 58 -17.32 15.82 14.78
C ALA A 58 -18.20 14.65 15.24
N ASN A 59 -19.48 14.94 15.44
CA ASN A 59 -20.56 13.96 15.59
C ASN A 59 -21.17 13.67 14.21
N VAL A 60 -21.22 12.39 13.85
CA VAL A 60 -21.75 11.93 12.56
C VAL A 60 -23.01 11.09 12.78
N LEU A 61 -24.04 11.34 11.97
CA LEU A 61 -25.23 10.49 11.86
C LEU A 61 -25.14 9.66 10.57
N VAL A 62 -25.36 8.36 10.68
CA VAL A 62 -25.56 7.46 9.52
C VAL A 62 -26.95 6.84 9.64
N ALA A 63 -27.85 7.24 8.76
CA ALA A 63 -29.25 6.78 8.73
C ALA A 63 -29.47 5.73 7.62
N GLY A 64 -30.18 4.67 7.97
CA GLY A 64 -30.29 3.42 7.22
C GLY A 64 -29.13 2.47 7.56
N MET A 65 -29.42 1.27 8.07
CA MET A 65 -28.44 0.28 8.56
C MET A 65 -28.53 -1.07 7.84
N ARG A 66 -28.82 -1.01 6.53
CA ARG A 66 -28.54 -2.10 5.59
C ARG A 66 -27.04 -2.19 5.28
N GLY A 67 -26.62 -2.96 4.28
CA GLY A 67 -25.20 -3.14 3.94
C GLY A 67 -24.43 -1.85 3.69
N LEU A 68 -25.00 -0.92 2.91
CA LEU A 68 -24.35 0.34 2.59
C LEU A 68 -24.12 1.19 3.86
N GLY A 69 -25.14 1.33 4.71
CA GLY A 69 -25.04 2.09 5.95
C GLY A 69 -24.02 1.53 6.93
N VAL A 70 -24.00 0.20 7.13
CA VAL A 70 -23.01 -0.42 8.03
C VAL A 70 -21.59 -0.30 7.48
N GLU A 71 -21.39 -0.34 6.16
CA GLU A 71 -20.10 -0.13 5.53
C GLU A 71 -19.59 1.31 5.74
N ILE A 72 -20.46 2.31 5.57
CA ILE A 72 -20.14 3.71 5.83
C ILE A 72 -19.78 3.88 7.30
N ALA A 73 -20.63 3.39 8.22
CA ALA A 73 -20.42 3.50 9.66
C ALA A 73 -19.10 2.85 10.08
N LYS A 74 -18.77 1.64 9.59
CA LYS A 74 -17.50 0.95 9.84
C LYS A 74 -16.32 1.85 9.51
N ASN A 75 -16.28 2.38 8.29
CA ASN A 75 -15.15 3.19 7.82
C ASN A 75 -15.03 4.53 8.58
N VAL A 76 -16.15 5.18 8.91
CA VAL A 76 -16.16 6.44 9.69
C VAL A 76 -15.69 6.21 11.14
N ILE A 77 -16.11 5.11 11.77
CA ILE A 77 -15.68 4.75 13.13
C ILE A 77 -14.18 4.45 13.16
N LEU A 78 -13.69 3.67 12.19
CA LEU A 78 -12.26 3.37 12.07
C LEU A 78 -11.41 4.63 11.88
N ALA A 79 -11.89 5.59 11.08
CA ALA A 79 -11.22 6.86 10.85
C ALA A 79 -11.11 7.77 12.10
N GLY A 80 -11.91 7.54 13.15
CA GLY A 80 -11.73 8.18 14.46
C GLY A 80 -12.41 9.54 14.62
N VAL A 81 -13.71 9.63 14.31
CA VAL A 81 -14.54 10.80 14.64
C VAL A 81 -14.93 10.85 16.13
N ARG A 82 -15.58 11.92 16.62
CA ARG A 82 -16.00 12.01 18.03
C ARG A 82 -17.02 10.94 18.42
N SER A 83 -18.06 10.82 17.60
CA SER A 83 -19.13 9.84 17.80
C SER A 83 -19.86 9.58 16.51
N VAL A 84 -20.34 8.35 16.36
CA VAL A 84 -21.23 7.93 15.28
C VAL A 84 -22.55 7.50 15.88
N THR A 85 -23.65 8.10 15.44
CA THR A 85 -24.99 7.59 15.72
C THR A 85 -25.49 6.85 14.49
N VAL A 86 -25.87 5.59 14.67
CA VAL A 86 -26.51 4.78 13.64
C VAL A 86 -28.02 4.81 13.84
N GLN A 87 -28.78 5.06 12.79
CA GLN A 87 -30.22 5.19 12.85
C GLN A 87 -30.89 4.28 11.84
N ASP A 88 -31.93 3.55 12.25
CA ASP A 88 -32.79 2.79 11.35
C ASP A 88 -34.14 2.51 12.04
N GLU A 89 -35.26 2.72 11.34
CA GLU A 89 -36.60 2.36 11.84
C GLU A 89 -36.97 0.91 11.49
N GLY A 90 -36.32 0.33 10.49
CA GLY A 90 -36.66 -0.99 9.99
C GLY A 90 -36.04 -2.16 10.76
N VAL A 91 -36.61 -3.34 10.52
CA VAL A 91 -36.17 -4.60 11.10
C VAL A 91 -35.27 -5.38 10.14
N THR A 92 -34.48 -6.31 10.69
CA THR A 92 -33.63 -7.22 9.93
C THR A 92 -34.49 -8.21 9.14
N GLU A 93 -34.28 -8.20 7.82
CA GLU A 93 -34.90 -9.10 6.85
C GLU A 93 -33.84 -10.01 6.21
N TRP A 94 -34.27 -11.09 5.55
CA TRP A 94 -33.34 -12.03 4.87
C TRP A 94 -32.43 -11.36 3.85
N CYS A 95 -32.96 -10.41 3.08
CA CYS A 95 -32.19 -9.68 2.08
C CYS A 95 -31.08 -8.80 2.69
N ASP A 96 -31.22 -8.34 3.94
CA ASP A 96 -30.20 -7.52 4.59
C ASP A 96 -28.91 -8.32 4.84
N LEU A 97 -29.01 -9.64 5.06
CA LEU A 97 -27.85 -10.50 5.34
C LEU A 97 -26.93 -10.69 4.11
N ALA A 98 -27.38 -10.31 2.91
CA ALA A 98 -26.60 -10.42 1.67
C ALA A 98 -25.40 -9.44 1.67
N SER A 99 -25.45 -8.41 2.51
CA SER A 99 -24.41 -7.38 2.54
C SER A 99 -24.13 -6.80 3.93
N GLN A 100 -25.00 -7.02 4.93
CA GLN A 100 -24.81 -6.52 6.30
C GLN A 100 -24.04 -7.55 7.17
N PHE A 101 -22.72 -7.36 7.28
CA PHE A 101 -21.77 -8.28 7.92
C PHE A 101 -21.85 -8.39 9.46
N TYR A 102 -22.63 -7.56 10.14
CA TYR A 102 -22.89 -7.66 11.58
C TYR A 102 -24.26 -8.24 11.92
N LEU A 103 -25.18 -8.33 10.97
CA LEU A 103 -26.42 -9.07 11.17
C LEU A 103 -26.17 -10.57 11.10
N ARG A 104 -27.07 -11.31 11.74
CA ARG A 104 -27.05 -12.76 11.90
C ARG A 104 -28.48 -13.24 11.73
N GLU A 105 -28.68 -14.51 11.41
CA GLU A 105 -30.04 -15.07 11.28
C GLU A 105 -30.84 -14.93 12.57
N SER A 106 -30.17 -14.99 13.73
CA SER A 106 -30.79 -14.74 15.04
C SER A 106 -31.35 -13.32 15.23
N HIS A 107 -30.98 -12.36 14.38
CA HIS A 107 -31.46 -10.98 14.43
C HIS A 107 -32.71 -10.74 13.58
N LEU A 108 -33.19 -11.71 12.79
CA LEU A 108 -34.38 -11.54 11.96
C LEU A 108 -35.58 -11.01 12.77
N GLY A 109 -36.21 -9.96 12.28
CA GLY A 109 -37.32 -9.27 12.95
C GLY A 109 -36.93 -8.27 14.05
N GLN A 110 -35.65 -8.15 14.40
CA GLN A 110 -35.15 -7.15 15.35
C GLN A 110 -34.67 -5.88 14.62
N ASN A 111 -34.59 -4.74 15.31
CA ASN A 111 -34.17 -3.48 14.69
C ASN A 111 -32.68 -3.53 14.26
N ARG A 112 -32.39 -3.16 13.01
CA ARG A 112 -31.04 -3.25 12.44
C ARG A 112 -30.01 -2.43 13.20
N SER A 113 -30.33 -1.18 13.54
CA SER A 113 -29.41 -0.27 14.22
C SER A 113 -29.02 -0.77 15.61
N VAL A 114 -29.96 -1.36 16.35
CA VAL A 114 -29.73 -1.95 17.67
C VAL A 114 -28.84 -3.18 17.55
N CYS A 115 -29.12 -4.06 16.58
CA CYS A 115 -28.41 -5.32 16.43
C CYS A 115 -26.93 -5.15 16.01
N CYS A 116 -26.59 -4.12 15.24
CA CYS A 116 -25.21 -3.90 14.79
C CYS A 116 -24.39 -2.93 15.65
N CYS A 117 -25.04 -2.13 16.51
CA CYS A 117 -24.36 -1.14 17.35
C CYS A 117 -23.27 -1.74 18.26
N PRO A 118 -23.46 -2.91 18.92
CA PRO A 118 -22.41 -3.50 19.76
C PRO A 118 -21.12 -3.81 19.00
N GLN A 119 -21.23 -4.35 17.79
CA GLN A 119 -20.10 -4.73 16.94
C GLN A 119 -19.39 -3.48 16.40
N LEU A 120 -20.15 -2.48 15.95
CA LEU A 120 -19.61 -1.19 15.53
C LEU A 120 -18.85 -0.49 16.66
N SER A 121 -19.35 -0.55 17.89
CA SER A 121 -18.69 0.07 19.06
C SER A 121 -17.34 -0.56 19.42
N GLN A 122 -17.07 -1.80 18.97
CA GLN A 122 -15.81 -2.50 19.22
C GLN A 122 -14.71 -2.13 18.21
N LEU A 123 -15.06 -1.50 17.09
CA LEU A 123 -14.10 -1.15 16.03
C LEU A 123 -13.06 -0.13 16.50
N ASN A 124 -13.50 0.86 17.28
CA ASN A 124 -12.63 1.93 17.76
C ASN A 124 -13.10 2.43 19.12
N SER A 125 -12.34 2.12 20.18
CA SER A 125 -12.66 2.49 21.55
C SER A 125 -12.65 4.00 21.82
N TYR A 126 -12.08 4.80 20.91
CA TYR A 126 -12.08 6.26 21.01
C TYR A 126 -13.35 6.90 20.42
N VAL A 127 -14.15 6.16 19.66
CA VAL A 127 -15.37 6.66 19.01
C VAL A 127 -16.58 6.16 19.76
N ARG A 128 -17.42 7.08 20.24
CA ARG A 128 -18.69 6.70 20.89
C ARG A 128 -19.71 6.32 19.82
N VAL A 129 -20.29 5.13 19.95
CA VAL A 129 -21.31 4.65 19.01
C VAL A 129 -22.66 4.55 19.71
N HIS A 130 -23.70 5.13 19.10
CA HIS A 130 -25.07 5.15 19.62
C HIS A 130 -26.04 4.60 18.57
N SER A 131 -27.13 3.97 19.01
CA SER A 131 -28.25 3.61 18.13
C SER A 131 -29.46 4.51 18.36
N HIS A 132 -30.18 4.82 17.30
CA HIS A 132 -31.48 5.51 17.34
C HIS A 132 -32.49 4.77 16.47
N CYS A 133 -33.67 4.47 17.02
CA CYS A 133 -34.71 3.71 16.32
C CYS A 133 -35.90 4.57 15.90
N GLY A 134 -35.88 5.86 16.25
CA GLY A 134 -36.96 6.80 15.95
C GLY A 134 -36.74 7.53 14.63
N PRO A 135 -37.71 8.36 14.23
CA PRO A 135 -37.65 9.15 13.01
C PRO A 135 -36.57 10.24 13.07
N LEU A 136 -36.20 10.75 11.89
CA LEU A 136 -35.26 11.85 11.70
C LEU A 136 -35.94 13.21 11.92
N GLU A 137 -36.22 13.53 13.18
CA GLU A 137 -36.76 14.84 13.59
C GLU A 137 -35.71 15.94 13.53
N GLU A 138 -36.13 17.18 13.25
CA GLU A 138 -35.21 18.33 13.12
C GLU A 138 -34.37 18.59 14.39
N ASN A 139 -35.00 18.50 15.57
CA ASN A 139 -34.30 18.64 16.86
C ASN A 139 -33.20 17.60 17.07
N PHE A 140 -33.38 16.39 16.53
CA PHE A 140 -32.38 15.34 16.58
C PHE A 140 -31.22 15.66 15.62
N LEU A 141 -31.52 16.14 14.41
CA LEU A 141 -30.52 16.46 13.39
C LEU A 141 -29.55 17.58 13.82
N PHE A 142 -30.00 18.55 14.62
CA PHE A 142 -29.16 19.63 15.15
C PHE A 142 -27.91 19.17 15.93
N GLY A 143 -27.91 17.94 16.45
CA GLY A 143 -26.79 17.39 17.22
C GLY A 143 -25.55 17.00 16.40
N PHE A 144 -25.66 17.00 15.06
CA PHE A 144 -24.68 16.42 14.16
C PHE A 144 -23.99 17.48 13.28
N GLN A 145 -22.72 17.25 13.00
CA GLN A 145 -21.95 18.05 12.03
C GLN A 145 -22.09 17.48 10.62
N VAL A 146 -22.25 16.15 10.51
CA VAL A 146 -22.44 15.44 9.24
C VAL A 146 -23.61 14.48 9.37
N VAL A 147 -24.51 14.51 8.39
CA VAL A 147 -25.65 13.59 8.26
C VAL A 147 -25.52 12.84 6.94
N VAL A 148 -25.49 11.51 7.04
CA VAL A 148 -25.49 10.60 5.90
C VAL A 148 -26.83 9.88 5.84
N LEU A 149 -27.52 9.95 4.71
CA LEU A 149 -28.70 9.14 4.45
C LEU A 149 -28.36 8.01 3.47
N THR A 150 -28.85 6.82 3.80
CA THR A 150 -28.83 5.65 2.93
C THR A 150 -30.21 5.02 2.85
N ASN A 151 -30.55 4.43 1.71
CA ASN A 151 -31.81 3.72 1.47
C ASN A 151 -33.06 4.53 1.86
N SER A 152 -33.01 5.86 1.69
CA SER A 152 -34.08 6.78 2.08
C SER A 152 -34.94 7.17 0.88
N THR A 153 -36.18 7.60 1.15
CA THR A 153 -37.05 8.10 0.06
C THR A 153 -36.59 9.47 -0.41
N LEU A 154 -36.82 9.79 -1.69
CA LEU A 154 -36.48 11.11 -2.23
C LEU A 154 -37.13 12.27 -1.46
N LEU A 155 -38.35 12.08 -0.94
CA LEU A 155 -39.05 13.07 -0.12
C LEU A 155 -38.30 13.34 1.19
N GLU A 156 -37.81 12.28 1.83
CA GLU A 156 -37.01 12.40 3.04
C GLU A 156 -35.64 13.05 2.77
N GLN A 157 -34.97 12.66 1.69
CA GLN A 157 -33.72 13.29 1.25
C GLN A 157 -33.89 14.79 1.04
N GLN A 158 -34.99 15.22 0.39
CA GLN A 158 -35.33 16.63 0.19
C GLN A 158 -35.54 17.38 1.51
N ARG A 159 -36.32 16.78 2.43
CA ARG A 159 -36.63 17.36 3.75
C ARG A 159 -35.36 17.53 4.58
N VAL A 160 -34.61 16.45 4.78
CA VAL A 160 -33.40 16.44 5.60
C VAL A 160 -32.29 17.27 4.95
N GLY A 161 -32.10 17.17 3.64
CA GLY A 161 -31.10 17.95 2.91
C GLY A 161 -31.35 19.45 2.97
N THR A 162 -32.61 19.88 2.79
CA THR A 162 -33.02 21.28 3.00
C THR A 162 -32.69 21.76 4.41
N PHE A 163 -33.03 20.97 5.41
CA PHE A 163 -32.77 21.30 6.80
C PHE A 163 -31.27 21.42 7.06
N CYS A 164 -30.48 20.44 6.62
CA CYS A 164 -29.04 20.41 6.83
C CYS A 164 -28.35 21.60 6.17
N HIS A 165 -28.66 21.89 4.91
CA HIS A 165 -28.11 23.02 4.17
C HIS A 165 -28.38 24.37 4.88
N SER A 166 -29.62 24.57 5.34
CA SER A 166 -30.04 25.81 6.01
C SER A 166 -29.37 26.02 7.38
N HIS A 167 -28.84 24.97 7.99
CA HIS A 167 -28.19 25.00 9.31
C HIS A 167 -26.69 24.68 9.25
N ASN A 168 -26.09 24.70 8.05
CA ASN A 168 -24.67 24.40 7.82
C ASN A 168 -24.23 23.01 8.35
N ILE A 169 -25.14 22.05 8.36
CA ILE A 169 -24.86 20.64 8.63
C ILE A 169 -24.49 20.00 7.29
N LYS A 170 -23.36 19.28 7.26
CA LYS A 170 -22.87 18.66 6.03
C LYS A 170 -23.74 17.45 5.70
N PHE A 171 -24.22 17.37 4.48
CA PHE A 171 -25.22 16.40 4.08
C PHE A 171 -24.70 15.49 2.96
N ILE A 172 -24.89 14.19 3.12
CA ILE A 172 -24.46 13.17 2.16
C ILE A 172 -25.62 12.21 1.93
N VAL A 173 -25.86 11.85 0.66
CA VAL A 173 -26.77 10.75 0.30
C VAL A 173 -25.97 9.70 -0.44
N ALA A 174 -26.10 8.44 -0.01
CA ALA A 174 -25.54 7.31 -0.73
C ALA A 174 -26.61 6.23 -0.86
N ASP A 175 -26.88 5.76 -2.08
CA ASP A 175 -27.84 4.67 -2.31
C ASP A 175 -27.27 3.64 -3.28
N THR A 176 -27.64 2.38 -3.07
CA THR A 176 -27.31 1.26 -3.95
C THR A 176 -28.57 0.45 -4.27
N LYS A 177 -28.64 -0.04 -5.52
CA LYS A 177 -29.68 -0.95 -6.02
C LYS A 177 -29.09 -1.90 -7.03
N GLY A 178 -28.89 -3.15 -6.61
CA GLY A 178 -28.21 -4.17 -7.40
C GLY A 178 -26.84 -3.69 -7.87
N LEU A 179 -26.67 -3.63 -9.20
CA LEU A 179 -25.43 -3.22 -9.84
C LEU A 179 -25.27 -1.70 -10.01
N CYS A 180 -26.12 -0.88 -9.38
CA CYS A 180 -26.07 0.57 -9.43
C CYS A 180 -25.83 1.21 -8.06
N GLY A 181 -25.15 2.37 -8.08
CA GLY A 181 -24.96 3.21 -6.91
C GLY A 181 -24.96 4.70 -7.25
N GLN A 182 -25.28 5.52 -6.26
CA GLN A 182 -25.13 6.98 -6.30
C GLN A 182 -24.50 7.51 -5.03
N LEU A 183 -23.88 8.69 -5.17
CA LEU A 183 -23.38 9.50 -4.08
C LEU A 183 -23.68 10.97 -4.37
N PHE A 184 -24.17 11.69 -3.37
CA PHE A 184 -24.41 13.13 -3.40
C PHE A 184 -23.80 13.80 -2.17
N CYS A 185 -23.22 14.99 -2.36
CA CYS A 185 -22.67 15.80 -1.28
C CYS A 185 -23.18 17.24 -1.34
N ASP A 186 -23.54 17.78 -0.17
CA ASP A 186 -23.87 19.18 0.07
C ASP A 186 -23.21 19.63 1.37
N PHE A 187 -22.10 20.37 1.25
CA PHE A 187 -21.34 20.87 2.39
C PHE A 187 -21.60 22.35 2.69
N GLY A 188 -22.70 22.90 2.18
CA GLY A 188 -23.09 24.30 2.36
C GLY A 188 -22.41 25.28 1.38
N GLU A 189 -22.79 26.55 1.47
CA GLU A 189 -22.37 27.58 0.51
C GLU A 189 -20.92 28.06 0.67
N ASP A 190 -20.31 27.80 1.83
CA ASP A 190 -18.95 28.24 2.16
C ASP A 190 -18.17 27.12 2.88
N PHE A 191 -17.69 26.15 2.09
CA PHE A 191 -16.89 25.03 2.60
C PHE A 191 -15.41 25.20 2.23
N THR A 192 -14.55 25.48 3.21
CA THR A 192 -13.11 25.65 3.01
C THR A 192 -12.36 24.32 3.09
N VAL A 193 -11.53 24.06 2.09
CA VAL A 193 -10.57 22.95 2.01
C VAL A 193 -9.16 23.52 2.16
N THR A 194 -8.38 23.01 3.11
CA THR A 194 -7.01 23.48 3.38
C THR A 194 -5.95 22.76 2.54
N ASP A 195 -6.27 21.59 2.02
CA ASP A 195 -5.40 20.79 1.17
C ASP A 195 -6.27 20.00 0.19
N CYS A 196 -6.19 20.33 -1.10
CA CYS A 196 -7.08 19.77 -2.11
C CYS A 196 -6.63 18.40 -2.65
N ASN A 197 -5.38 17.96 -2.43
CA ASN A 197 -4.85 16.75 -3.06
C ASN A 197 -4.11 15.79 -2.14
N GLY A 198 -3.69 16.21 -0.94
CA GLY A 198 -3.01 15.32 -0.01
C GLY A 198 -1.56 15.03 -0.32
N GLU A 199 -1.04 15.52 -1.44
CA GLU A 199 0.33 15.25 -1.86
C GLU A 199 1.30 16.08 -1.00
N PRO A 200 2.42 15.49 -0.55
CA PRO A 200 3.47 16.24 0.13
C PRO A 200 3.87 17.47 -0.71
N PRO A 201 4.08 18.64 -0.08
CA PRO A 201 4.54 19.82 -0.80
C PRO A 201 5.86 19.54 -1.52
N ILE A 202 5.92 19.88 -2.81
CA ILE A 202 7.13 19.65 -3.61
C ILE A 202 8.24 20.60 -3.15
N THR A 203 9.43 20.04 -2.94
CA THR A 203 10.65 20.81 -2.62
C THR A 203 11.70 20.65 -3.70
N ALA A 204 12.41 21.73 -4.05
CA ALA A 204 13.52 21.67 -5.00
C ALA A 204 14.66 22.63 -4.63
N MET A 205 15.89 22.25 -4.99
CA MET A 205 17.07 23.10 -4.85
C MET A 205 17.11 24.16 -5.96
N ILE A 206 17.50 25.38 -5.59
CA ILE A 206 17.62 26.51 -6.51
C ILE A 206 19.03 26.54 -7.08
N ASP A 207 19.12 26.60 -8.41
CA ASP A 207 20.37 26.82 -9.12
C ASP A 207 20.67 28.31 -9.27
N LYS A 208 19.69 29.06 -9.80
CA LYS A 208 19.82 30.49 -10.11
C LYS A 208 18.51 31.26 -9.98
N ILE A 209 18.60 32.50 -9.48
CA ILE A 209 17.53 33.50 -9.50
C ILE A 209 17.99 34.73 -10.30
N THR A 210 17.15 35.26 -11.19
CA THR A 210 17.46 36.45 -12.00
C THR A 210 16.72 37.70 -11.49
N LYS A 211 17.35 38.88 -11.67
CA LYS A 211 16.79 40.20 -11.33
C LYS A 211 16.14 40.85 -12.53
N VAL A 212 14.81 40.94 -12.59
CA VAL A 212 14.16 41.59 -13.74
C VAL A 212 12.77 42.14 -13.40
N MET A 213 12.40 43.27 -14.02
CA MET A 213 11.18 44.03 -13.68
C MET A 213 9.86 43.39 -14.12
N HIS A 214 9.83 42.44 -15.07
CA HIS A 214 8.61 41.76 -15.48
C HIS A 214 8.90 40.29 -15.83
N GLY A 215 8.56 39.40 -14.88
CA GLY A 215 8.36 37.96 -15.07
C GLY A 215 9.60 37.14 -15.47
N PHE A 216 10.29 36.54 -14.50
CA PHE A 216 11.39 35.61 -14.81
C PHE A 216 11.48 34.37 -13.92
N LYS A 217 12.21 33.41 -14.52
CA LYS A 217 12.40 31.98 -14.29
C LYS A 217 13.41 31.68 -13.15
N ILE A 218 12.97 30.98 -12.11
CA ILE A 218 13.83 30.17 -11.23
C ILE A 218 14.24 28.94 -12.02
N TYR A 219 15.54 28.66 -12.09
CA TYR A 219 16.06 27.41 -12.65
C TYR A 219 16.20 26.40 -11.51
N SER A 220 15.52 25.26 -11.63
CA SER A 220 15.64 24.15 -10.68
C SER A 220 16.48 23.04 -11.30
N TYR A 221 17.52 22.62 -10.58
CA TYR A 221 18.52 21.67 -11.06
C TYR A 221 17.93 20.26 -11.29
N CYS A 222 16.89 19.89 -10.54
CA CYS A 222 16.47 18.50 -10.46
C CYS A 222 15.65 18.02 -11.66
N ASN A 223 15.00 18.91 -12.42
CA ASN A 223 14.09 18.51 -13.49
C ASN A 223 14.24 19.27 -14.83
N GLY A 224 15.25 20.12 -15.00
CA GLY A 224 15.41 20.93 -16.23
C GLY A 224 14.29 21.95 -16.48
N PHE A 225 13.43 22.19 -15.48
CA PHE A 225 12.31 23.12 -15.57
C PHE A 225 12.64 24.48 -14.96
N SER A 226 11.94 25.51 -15.44
CA SER A 226 11.98 26.84 -14.86
C SER A 226 10.58 27.40 -14.63
N PHE A 227 10.37 28.14 -13.54
CA PHE A 227 9.08 28.72 -13.17
C PHE A 227 9.22 30.17 -12.68
N SER A 228 8.17 30.99 -12.76
CA SER A 228 8.25 32.42 -12.40
C SER A 228 7.70 32.69 -10.99
N ILE A 229 8.28 33.69 -10.31
CA ILE A 229 7.81 34.21 -9.02
C ILE A 229 7.37 35.69 -9.15
N CYS A 230 7.23 36.40 -8.03
CA CYS A 230 6.92 37.83 -8.00
C CYS A 230 8.06 38.69 -8.57
N ASP A 231 7.86 40.01 -8.63
CA ASP A 231 8.89 40.97 -9.05
C ASP A 231 10.09 40.94 -8.10
N THR A 232 11.28 40.66 -8.65
CA THR A 232 12.54 40.57 -7.92
C THR A 232 13.46 41.78 -8.14
N SER A 233 13.05 42.77 -8.92
CA SER A 233 13.89 43.93 -9.28
C SER A 233 14.38 44.71 -8.06
N GLY A 234 13.57 44.78 -7.00
CA GLY A 234 13.91 45.41 -5.72
C GLY A 234 14.76 44.56 -4.76
N PHE A 235 15.09 43.31 -5.09
CA PHE A 235 15.84 42.40 -4.20
C PHE A 235 17.36 42.59 -4.38
N HIS A 236 18.18 41.85 -3.62
CA HIS A 236 19.63 41.75 -3.85
C HIS A 236 19.94 40.77 -5.00
N GLU A 237 21.14 40.86 -5.58
CA GLU A 237 21.55 39.91 -6.63
C GLU A 237 21.74 38.52 -6.03
N TYR A 238 21.36 37.49 -6.78
CA TYR A 238 21.49 36.12 -6.33
C TYR A 238 22.95 35.69 -6.30
N GLU A 239 23.40 35.18 -5.15
CA GLU A 239 24.79 34.71 -4.98
C GLU A 239 24.90 33.20 -5.22
N ARG A 240 24.24 32.38 -4.39
CA ARG A 240 24.27 30.91 -4.48
C ARG A 240 23.22 30.26 -3.55
N GLY A 241 22.84 29.02 -3.89
CA GLY A 241 22.01 28.15 -3.08
C GLY A 241 20.55 28.60 -2.90
N GLY A 242 19.77 27.77 -2.20
CA GLY A 242 18.38 28.05 -1.87
C GLY A 242 17.48 26.84 -2.08
N VAL A 243 16.31 26.85 -1.42
CA VAL A 243 15.30 25.79 -1.52
C VAL A 243 13.95 26.45 -1.79
N VAL A 244 13.22 25.96 -2.79
CA VAL A 244 11.79 26.28 -2.96
C VAL A 244 10.95 25.17 -2.35
N THR A 245 9.91 25.55 -1.63
CA THR A 245 8.90 24.63 -1.07
C THR A 245 7.51 25.11 -1.50
N GLU A 246 6.71 24.20 -2.06
CA GLU A 246 5.30 24.47 -2.39
C GLU A 246 4.52 24.80 -1.11
N VAL A 247 3.61 25.78 -1.19
CA VAL A 247 2.61 26.04 -0.14
C VAL A 247 1.25 25.72 -0.74
N LYS A 248 0.44 24.91 -0.05
CA LYS A 248 -0.90 24.55 -0.51
C LYS A 248 -1.87 25.69 -0.19
N ASP A 249 -2.49 26.25 -1.21
CA ASP A 249 -3.54 27.25 -1.04
C ASP A 249 -4.85 26.60 -0.57
N SER A 250 -5.59 27.29 0.29
CA SER A 250 -6.95 26.91 0.65
C SER A 250 -7.92 27.20 -0.49
N ALA A 251 -8.90 26.34 -0.71
CA ALA A 251 -9.97 26.53 -1.68
C ALA A 251 -11.34 26.55 -0.98
N THR A 252 -12.23 27.45 -1.39
CA THR A 252 -13.62 27.49 -0.92
C THR A 252 -14.54 26.91 -1.98
N PHE A 253 -15.42 26.01 -1.57
CA PHE A 253 -16.44 25.39 -2.40
C PHE A 253 -17.83 25.86 -1.97
N ALA A 254 -18.65 26.24 -2.95
CA ALA A 254 -20.05 26.56 -2.75
C ALA A 254 -20.91 25.42 -3.28
N PHE A 255 -21.63 24.75 -2.38
CA PHE A 255 -22.56 23.69 -2.73
C PHE A 255 -23.95 24.28 -2.95
N VAL A 256 -24.62 23.84 -4.03
CA VAL A 256 -25.96 24.31 -4.34
C VAL A 256 -26.96 23.44 -3.59
N ARG A 257 -27.94 24.10 -2.96
CA ARG A 257 -29.08 23.45 -2.33
C ARG A 257 -29.80 22.58 -3.37
N GLY A 258 -29.94 21.29 -3.06
CA GLY A 258 -30.47 20.31 -4.00
C GLY A 258 -31.87 20.65 -4.53
N SER A 259 -31.98 21.00 -5.81
CA SER A 259 -33.20 20.73 -6.56
C SER A 259 -33.16 19.26 -6.97
N PHE A 260 -33.54 18.37 -6.04
CA PHE A 260 -33.52 16.91 -6.22
C PHE A 260 -34.33 16.41 -7.46
N PHE A 261 -35.03 17.29 -8.17
CA PHE A 261 -35.77 17.01 -9.40
C PHE A 261 -35.32 17.82 -10.64
N PHE A 262 -34.60 18.95 -10.49
CA PHE A 262 -34.35 19.89 -11.60
C PHE A 262 -32.89 19.98 -12.04
N THR A 263 -31.94 19.46 -11.26
CA THR A 263 -30.52 19.41 -11.64
C THR A 263 -30.11 18.11 -12.36
N LEU A 264 -31.04 17.47 -13.07
CA LEU A 264 -30.69 16.59 -14.20
C LEU A 264 -30.17 17.39 -15.41
N LEU A 265 -30.24 18.73 -15.39
CA LEU A 265 -30.00 19.58 -16.55
C LEU A 265 -28.65 20.35 -16.64
N PRO A 266 -27.82 20.59 -15.61
CA PRO A 266 -26.53 21.26 -15.85
C PRO A 266 -25.36 20.31 -16.16
N CYS A 267 -25.49 19.01 -15.89
CA CYS A 267 -24.38 18.05 -16.07
C CYS A 267 -24.43 17.27 -17.39
N ILE A 268 -25.44 17.52 -18.22
CA ILE A 268 -25.53 16.94 -19.55
C ILE A 268 -24.82 17.92 -20.49
N ASP A 269 -23.50 17.78 -20.62
CA ASP A 269 -22.87 18.21 -21.87
C ASP A 269 -23.51 17.34 -22.97
N PRO A 270 -24.22 17.93 -23.95
CA PRO A 270 -24.87 17.19 -25.02
C PRO A 270 -23.90 16.31 -25.83
N LYS A 271 -22.58 16.52 -25.66
CA LYS A 271 -21.52 15.76 -26.34
C LYS A 271 -21.15 14.44 -25.67
N PHE A 272 -21.63 14.14 -24.46
CA PHE A 272 -21.19 12.94 -23.71
C PHE A 272 -22.36 12.01 -23.34
N ARG A 273 -22.36 10.79 -23.90
CA ARG A 273 -23.25 9.66 -23.52
C ARG A 273 -23.30 9.40 -21.99
N THR A 274 -22.26 9.79 -21.26
CA THR A 274 -22.14 9.62 -19.80
C THR A 274 -23.22 10.37 -19.00
N GLY A 275 -23.65 11.55 -19.45
CA GLY A 275 -24.68 12.33 -18.74
C GLY A 275 -26.05 11.65 -18.73
N TYR A 276 -26.41 10.98 -19.84
CA TYR A 276 -27.63 10.19 -19.96
C TYR A 276 -27.65 9.00 -19.01
N ILE A 277 -26.58 8.21 -19.03
CA ILE A 277 -26.42 7.00 -18.20
C ILE A 277 -26.57 7.35 -16.72
N ASN A 278 -25.90 8.42 -16.30
CA ASN A 278 -26.01 8.93 -14.94
C ASN A 278 -27.45 9.30 -14.56
N GLY A 279 -28.18 9.95 -15.47
CA GLY A 279 -29.59 10.26 -15.26
C GLY A 279 -30.49 9.02 -15.17
N VAL A 280 -30.24 7.98 -15.96
CA VAL A 280 -30.96 6.69 -15.86
C VAL A 280 -30.65 5.98 -14.53
N CYS A 281 -29.39 5.99 -14.10
CA CYS A 281 -29.01 5.47 -12.78
C CYS A 281 -29.74 6.22 -11.67
N GLY A 282 -29.79 7.56 -11.72
CA GLY A 282 -30.53 8.38 -10.76
C GLY A 282 -32.02 8.10 -10.73
N LEU A 283 -32.66 7.90 -11.90
CA LEU A 283 -34.05 7.45 -11.96
C LEU A 283 -34.24 6.09 -11.28
N THR A 284 -33.38 5.11 -11.60
CA THR A 284 -33.42 3.76 -10.99
C THR A 284 -33.32 3.83 -9.47
N LEU A 285 -32.44 4.69 -8.95
CA LEU A 285 -32.20 4.86 -7.52
C LEU A 285 -33.31 5.67 -6.82
N SER A 286 -34.04 6.53 -7.53
CA SER A 286 -35.12 7.34 -6.97
C SER A 286 -36.45 6.59 -6.77
N PHE A 287 -36.71 5.51 -7.52
CA PHE A 287 -38.01 4.80 -7.48
C PHE A 287 -37.95 3.44 -6.78
N HIS A 288 -38.98 3.08 -6.03
CA HIS A 288 -39.13 1.70 -5.55
C HIS A 288 -39.53 0.80 -6.74
N LEU A 289 -38.63 -0.06 -7.19
CA LEU A 289 -38.83 -0.95 -8.34
C LEU A 289 -38.92 -2.39 -7.85
N THR A 290 -39.92 -3.12 -8.32
CA THR A 290 -40.17 -4.51 -7.92
C THR A 290 -39.49 -5.55 -8.83
N ALA A 291 -38.60 -5.10 -9.73
CA ALA A 291 -37.85 -5.94 -10.68
C ALA A 291 -38.76 -6.82 -11.56
N ILE A 292 -39.86 -6.24 -12.03
CA ILE A 292 -40.80 -6.86 -12.96
C ILE A 292 -40.85 -6.10 -14.27
N GLN A 293 -41.29 -6.76 -15.34
CA GLN A 293 -41.41 -6.18 -16.67
C GLN A 293 -42.18 -4.85 -16.70
N VAL A 294 -43.27 -4.77 -15.93
CA VAL A 294 -44.09 -3.55 -15.81
C VAL A 294 -43.30 -2.36 -15.25
N ASP A 295 -42.42 -2.59 -14.28
CA ASP A 295 -41.59 -1.53 -13.70
C ASP A 295 -40.43 -1.15 -14.63
N ALA A 296 -39.90 -2.12 -15.40
CA ALA A 296 -38.95 -1.83 -16.46
C ALA A 296 -39.57 -0.94 -17.55
N ASP A 297 -40.80 -1.23 -18.00
CA ASP A 297 -41.52 -0.40 -18.98
C ASP A 297 -41.78 1.03 -18.47
N LYS A 298 -42.12 1.18 -17.18
CA LYS A 298 -42.23 2.50 -16.54
C LYS A 298 -40.90 3.24 -16.55
N LEU A 299 -39.80 2.57 -16.19
CA LEU A 299 -38.47 3.19 -16.16
C LEU A 299 -38.03 3.61 -17.57
N VAL A 300 -38.27 2.78 -18.58
CA VAL A 300 -38.04 3.14 -20.00
C VAL A 300 -38.84 4.37 -20.40
N THR A 301 -40.10 4.46 -19.98
CA THR A 301 -40.95 5.64 -20.25
C THR A 301 -40.36 6.91 -19.62
N LEU A 302 -39.89 6.84 -18.38
CA LEU A 302 -39.26 7.96 -17.68
C LEU A 302 -37.91 8.33 -18.32
N ALA A 303 -37.08 7.34 -18.66
CA ALA A 303 -35.81 7.55 -19.35
C ALA A 303 -36.00 8.18 -20.74
N THR A 304 -37.08 7.82 -21.45
CA THR A 304 -37.45 8.46 -22.73
C THR A 304 -37.79 9.94 -22.54
N ARG A 305 -38.55 10.29 -21.49
CA ARG A 305 -38.82 11.70 -21.17
C ARG A 305 -37.55 12.45 -20.82
N LEU A 306 -36.65 11.82 -20.06
CA LEU A 306 -35.35 12.38 -19.72
C LEU A 306 -34.50 12.64 -20.98
N LYS A 307 -34.41 11.66 -21.88
CA LYS A 307 -33.73 11.78 -23.17
C LYS A 307 -34.22 13.01 -23.94
N VAL A 308 -35.54 13.17 -24.06
CA VAL A 308 -36.16 14.31 -24.75
C VAL A 308 -35.81 15.63 -24.08
N ALA A 309 -35.92 15.71 -22.74
CA ALA A 309 -35.58 16.91 -21.99
C ALA A 309 -34.08 17.28 -22.08
N SER A 310 -33.23 16.28 -22.31
CA SER A 310 -31.77 16.41 -22.36
C SER A 310 -31.21 16.68 -23.75
N GLY A 311 -32.04 16.64 -24.80
CA GLY A 311 -31.62 16.86 -26.18
C GLY A 311 -30.71 15.76 -26.76
N LEU A 312 -30.83 14.52 -26.29
CA LEU A 312 -30.02 13.38 -26.76
C LEU A 312 -30.70 12.62 -27.91
N ASP A 313 -29.91 12.22 -28.91
CA ASP A 313 -30.42 11.52 -30.10
C ASP A 313 -30.65 10.01 -29.88
N GLU A 314 -29.83 9.36 -29.05
CA GLU A 314 -29.84 7.91 -28.81
C GLU A 314 -30.08 7.55 -27.33
N MET A 315 -30.70 6.39 -27.10
CA MET A 315 -30.93 5.81 -25.77
C MET A 315 -30.72 4.30 -25.85
N ASP A 316 -29.96 3.73 -24.92
CA ASP A 316 -29.84 2.29 -24.75
C ASP A 316 -31.00 1.77 -23.88
N GLU A 317 -32.11 1.39 -24.52
CA GLU A 317 -33.27 0.85 -23.82
C GLU A 317 -32.96 -0.47 -23.08
N ASN A 318 -32.09 -1.30 -23.65
CA ASN A 318 -31.70 -2.58 -23.06
C ASN A 318 -30.97 -2.36 -21.73
N MET A 319 -30.08 -1.38 -21.68
CA MET A 319 -29.45 -0.95 -20.43
C MET A 319 -30.49 -0.51 -19.38
N VAL A 320 -31.42 0.37 -19.75
CA VAL A 320 -32.48 0.85 -18.83
C VAL A 320 -33.29 -0.32 -18.27
N ARG A 321 -33.67 -1.27 -19.13
CA ARG A 321 -34.41 -2.47 -18.72
C ARG A 321 -33.60 -3.33 -17.77
N LYS A 322 -32.33 -3.62 -18.06
CA LYS A 322 -31.44 -4.38 -17.17
C LYS A 322 -31.34 -3.72 -15.79
N LEU A 323 -31.21 -2.40 -15.74
CA LEU A 323 -31.17 -1.64 -14.49
C LEU A 323 -32.45 -1.81 -13.66
N ALA A 324 -33.62 -1.75 -14.30
CA ALA A 324 -34.88 -1.99 -13.61
C ALA A 324 -34.97 -3.43 -13.06
N MET A 325 -34.48 -4.42 -13.81
CA MET A 325 -34.53 -5.82 -13.42
C MET A 325 -33.61 -6.16 -12.25
N VAL A 326 -32.48 -5.46 -12.09
CA VAL A 326 -31.56 -5.70 -10.96
C VAL A 326 -31.82 -4.79 -9.76
N ALA A 327 -32.80 -3.89 -9.83
CA ALA A 327 -32.98 -2.81 -8.86
C ALA A 327 -33.38 -3.28 -7.44
N ARG A 328 -33.87 -4.51 -7.28
CA ARG A 328 -34.14 -5.13 -5.97
C ARG A 328 -32.90 -5.72 -5.31
N GLY A 329 -31.81 -5.83 -6.05
CA GLY A 329 -30.59 -6.45 -5.57
C GLY A 329 -29.94 -5.66 -4.43
N ASP A 330 -29.26 -6.39 -3.56
CA ASP A 330 -28.39 -5.83 -2.54
C ASP A 330 -27.07 -6.60 -2.57
N LEU A 331 -26.00 -5.93 -3.03
CA LEU A 331 -24.73 -6.57 -3.37
C LEU A 331 -23.63 -6.03 -2.47
N ALA A 332 -23.00 -6.91 -1.68
CA ALA A 332 -21.87 -6.56 -0.82
C ALA A 332 -20.75 -5.80 -1.57
N PRO A 333 -20.32 -6.19 -2.80
CA PRO A 333 -19.25 -5.48 -3.49
C PRO A 333 -19.60 -4.03 -3.87
N VAL A 334 -20.86 -3.77 -4.27
CA VAL A 334 -21.31 -2.41 -4.61
C VAL A 334 -21.44 -1.56 -3.34
N ASN A 335 -21.92 -2.15 -2.25
CA ASN A 335 -21.97 -1.50 -0.94
C ASN A 335 -20.57 -1.18 -0.41
N ALA A 336 -19.60 -2.09 -0.58
CA ALA A 336 -18.20 -1.86 -0.24
C ALA A 336 -17.59 -0.68 -1.03
N PHE A 337 -17.84 -0.65 -2.35
CA PHE A 337 -17.37 0.43 -3.22
C PHE A 337 -17.97 1.78 -2.84
N ILE A 338 -19.30 1.92 -2.88
CA ILE A 338 -19.98 3.19 -2.60
C ILE A 338 -19.81 3.57 -1.12
N GLY A 339 -19.79 2.61 -0.20
CA GLY A 339 -19.60 2.84 1.23
C GLY A 339 -18.20 3.37 1.55
N GLY A 340 -17.16 2.86 0.90
CA GLY A 340 -15.80 3.40 1.01
C GLY A 340 -15.71 4.86 0.51
N LEU A 341 -16.32 5.16 -0.63
CA LEU A 341 -16.40 6.52 -1.19
C LEU A 341 -17.18 7.47 -0.27
N ALA A 342 -18.39 7.08 0.16
CA ALA A 342 -19.25 7.90 1.01
C ALA A 342 -18.62 8.17 2.39
N ALA A 343 -17.99 7.17 3.00
CA ALA A 343 -17.23 7.36 4.24
C ALA A 343 -16.03 8.30 4.04
N GLN A 344 -15.35 8.26 2.89
CA GLN A 344 -14.32 9.22 2.59
C GLN A 344 -14.90 10.64 2.49
N GLU A 345 -16.08 10.84 1.91
CA GLU A 345 -16.75 12.14 1.88
C GLU A 345 -17.13 12.65 3.28
N VAL A 346 -17.52 11.76 4.21
CA VAL A 346 -17.70 12.13 5.62
C VAL A 346 -16.40 12.65 6.22
N ILE A 347 -15.27 11.98 5.96
CA ILE A 347 -13.95 12.40 6.43
C ILE A 347 -13.61 13.79 5.86
N LYS A 348 -13.87 14.04 4.57
CA LYS A 348 -13.66 15.36 3.96
C LYS A 348 -14.54 16.42 4.63
N ALA A 349 -15.83 16.14 4.80
CA ALA A 349 -16.78 17.05 5.44
C ALA A 349 -16.36 17.43 6.86
N CYS A 350 -15.83 16.48 7.64
CA CYS A 350 -15.37 16.73 9.02
C CYS A 350 -14.01 17.46 9.08
N SER A 351 -13.17 17.28 8.06
CA SER A 351 -11.76 17.69 8.14
C SER A 351 -11.40 18.87 7.24
N GLY A 352 -12.16 19.21 6.22
CA GLY A 352 -11.72 20.18 5.21
C GLY A 352 -10.42 19.76 4.50
N LYS A 353 -10.12 18.46 4.47
CA LYS A 353 -9.00 17.89 3.73
C LYS A 353 -9.52 17.13 2.53
N PHE A 354 -8.79 17.23 1.41
CA PHE A 354 -9.11 16.72 0.09
C PHE A 354 -10.26 17.45 -0.61
N THR A 355 -10.30 17.31 -1.93
CA THR A 355 -11.36 17.88 -2.77
C THR A 355 -12.65 17.08 -2.58
N PRO A 356 -13.75 17.70 -2.13
CA PRO A 356 -15.03 17.02 -1.94
C PRO A 356 -15.70 16.69 -3.27
N LEU A 357 -16.62 15.72 -3.27
CA LEU A 357 -17.47 15.44 -4.43
C LEU A 357 -18.38 16.64 -4.66
N HIS A 358 -18.37 17.20 -5.87
CA HIS A 358 -19.20 18.37 -6.20
C HIS A 358 -20.02 18.12 -7.48
N GLN A 359 -21.27 17.68 -7.40
CA GLN A 359 -21.98 17.20 -6.21
C GLN A 359 -22.49 15.77 -6.32
N TRP A 360 -22.68 15.26 -7.55
CA TRP A 360 -23.25 13.93 -7.81
C TRP A 360 -22.22 12.99 -8.43
N MET A 361 -22.28 11.73 -8.04
CA MET A 361 -21.59 10.61 -8.67
C MET A 361 -22.56 9.46 -8.84
N TYR A 362 -22.49 8.81 -10.00
CA TYR A 362 -23.26 7.61 -10.32
C TYR A 362 -22.32 6.51 -10.78
N PHE A 363 -22.68 5.28 -10.46
CA PHE A 363 -21.91 4.09 -10.78
C PHE A 363 -22.84 2.97 -11.25
N HIS A 364 -22.38 2.19 -12.22
CA HIS A 364 -22.99 0.90 -12.54
C HIS A 364 -21.92 -0.15 -12.86
N ALA A 365 -22.28 -1.42 -12.69
CA ALA A 365 -21.44 -2.57 -13.02
C ALA A 365 -22.22 -3.64 -13.80
N LEU A 366 -23.05 -3.24 -14.76
CA LEU A 366 -23.88 -4.13 -15.59
C LEU A 366 -23.08 -5.20 -16.34
N GLU A 367 -21.79 -4.99 -16.54
CA GLU A 367 -20.85 -5.97 -17.11
C GLU A 367 -20.64 -7.19 -16.21
N CYS A 368 -21.12 -7.15 -14.97
CA CYS A 368 -21.20 -8.32 -14.10
C CYS A 368 -22.31 -9.28 -14.50
N LEU A 369 -23.29 -8.88 -15.32
CA LEU A 369 -24.34 -9.79 -15.77
C LEU A 369 -23.80 -10.82 -16.78
N PRO A 370 -24.37 -12.04 -16.85
CA PRO A 370 -23.94 -13.08 -17.78
C PRO A 370 -23.85 -12.62 -19.24
N GLU A 371 -22.82 -13.07 -19.96
CA GLU A 371 -22.63 -12.73 -21.38
C GLU A 371 -23.71 -13.34 -22.30
N ALA A 372 -24.14 -14.57 -21.98
CA ALA A 372 -25.22 -15.25 -22.67
C ALA A 372 -26.53 -14.98 -21.93
N ALA A 373 -27.47 -14.29 -22.59
CA ALA A 373 -28.71 -13.86 -21.98
C ALA A 373 -29.64 -15.03 -21.64
N LYS A 374 -29.76 -15.33 -20.35
CA LYS A 374 -30.95 -15.94 -19.74
C LYS A 374 -31.25 -15.20 -18.44
N VAL A 375 -31.93 -14.06 -18.55
CA VAL A 375 -32.62 -13.49 -17.39
C VAL A 375 -33.98 -14.16 -17.37
N GLU A 376 -34.10 -15.30 -16.69
CA GLU A 376 -35.39 -15.96 -16.50
C GLU A 376 -36.29 -15.16 -15.54
N GLU A 377 -37.60 -15.26 -15.76
CA GLU A 377 -38.63 -14.55 -15.02
C GLU A 377 -38.67 -14.94 -13.54
N GLN A 378 -38.71 -13.92 -12.68
CA GLN A 378 -39.11 -13.94 -11.27
C GLN A 378 -38.50 -15.06 -10.40
N LEU A 379 -37.35 -14.77 -9.81
CA LEU A 379 -36.84 -15.54 -8.68
C LEU A 379 -37.66 -15.20 -7.43
N LEU A 380 -38.48 -16.15 -6.98
CA LEU A 380 -39.15 -16.08 -5.69
C LEU A 380 -38.09 -15.98 -4.57
N ALA A 381 -38.36 -15.15 -3.56
CA ALA A 381 -37.47 -15.04 -2.41
C ALA A 381 -37.30 -16.41 -1.75
N MET A 382 -36.06 -16.91 -1.68
CA MET A 382 -35.75 -18.23 -1.16
C MET A 382 -35.73 -18.24 0.38
N ARG A 383 -35.86 -17.06 1.01
CA ARG A 383 -35.73 -16.86 2.47
C ARG A 383 -34.38 -17.33 2.97
N CYS A 384 -33.33 -16.93 2.24
CA CYS A 384 -31.96 -17.21 2.60
C CYS A 384 -31.16 -15.92 2.66
N ARG A 385 -29.99 -15.99 3.29
CA ARG A 385 -29.08 -14.85 3.45
C ARG A 385 -28.58 -14.25 2.14
N TYR A 386 -28.70 -14.97 1.02
CA TYR A 386 -28.23 -14.54 -0.29
C TYR A 386 -29.35 -13.93 -1.15
N ASP A 387 -30.57 -13.76 -0.64
CA ASP A 387 -31.74 -13.30 -1.41
C ASP A 387 -31.48 -11.98 -2.16
N GLY A 388 -30.73 -11.04 -1.56
CA GLY A 388 -30.33 -9.78 -2.19
C GLY A 388 -29.41 -9.96 -3.41
N GLN A 389 -28.57 -11.00 -3.42
CA GLN A 389 -27.67 -11.32 -4.52
C GLN A 389 -28.34 -12.19 -5.59
N ILE A 390 -29.14 -13.17 -5.15
CA ILE A 390 -29.95 -14.02 -6.03
C ILE A 390 -30.90 -13.18 -6.89
N ALA A 391 -31.47 -12.11 -6.34
CA ALA A 391 -32.32 -11.18 -7.08
C ALA A 391 -31.63 -10.55 -8.32
N VAL A 392 -30.30 -10.59 -8.40
CA VAL A 392 -29.52 -10.09 -9.55
C VAL A 392 -29.03 -11.22 -10.44
N PHE A 393 -28.48 -12.29 -9.87
CA PHE A 393 -27.73 -13.30 -10.61
C PHE A 393 -28.39 -14.69 -10.69
N GLY A 394 -29.42 -14.96 -9.88
CA GLY A 394 -30.05 -16.27 -9.81
C GLY A 394 -29.42 -17.25 -8.81
N SER A 395 -30.21 -18.26 -8.42
CA SER A 395 -29.81 -19.33 -7.50
C SER A 395 -28.68 -20.19 -8.08
N ASP A 396 -28.71 -20.44 -9.39
CA ASP A 396 -27.71 -21.28 -10.06
C ASP A 396 -26.32 -20.66 -9.96
N PHE A 397 -26.24 -19.33 -10.11
CA PHE A 397 -24.98 -18.61 -9.91
C PHE A 397 -24.55 -18.61 -8.44
N GLN A 398 -25.50 -18.47 -7.51
CA GLN A 398 -25.20 -18.56 -6.08
C GLN A 398 -24.63 -19.94 -5.70
N GLU A 399 -25.17 -21.02 -6.27
CA GLU A 399 -24.62 -22.37 -6.09
C GLU A 399 -23.22 -22.49 -6.70
N LYS A 400 -22.99 -21.90 -7.88
CA LYS A 400 -21.67 -21.87 -8.51
C LYS A 400 -20.63 -21.16 -7.64
N LEU A 401 -20.99 -20.03 -7.02
CA LEU A 401 -20.17 -19.31 -6.04
C LEU A 401 -19.83 -20.19 -4.83
N GLY A 402 -20.84 -20.91 -4.29
CA GLY A 402 -20.66 -21.81 -3.16
C GLY A 402 -19.63 -22.92 -3.42
N LYS A 403 -19.50 -23.39 -4.67
CA LYS A 403 -18.58 -24.48 -5.06
C LYS A 403 -17.15 -24.04 -5.33
N GLN A 404 -16.87 -22.74 -5.33
CA GLN A 404 -15.56 -22.21 -5.71
C GLN A 404 -14.45 -22.58 -4.71
N ARG A 405 -13.24 -22.79 -5.23
CA ARG A 405 -12.00 -23.00 -4.46
C ARG A 405 -11.03 -21.86 -4.68
N TYR A 406 -10.92 -20.95 -3.73
CA TYR A 406 -10.10 -19.74 -3.87
C TYR A 406 -8.93 -19.71 -2.90
N PHE A 407 -7.81 -19.20 -3.38
CA PHE A 407 -6.64 -18.90 -2.55
C PHE A 407 -6.51 -17.39 -2.36
N LEU A 408 -6.61 -16.95 -1.11
CA LEU A 408 -6.37 -15.58 -0.69
C LEU A 408 -4.96 -15.46 -0.12
N VAL A 409 -4.13 -14.65 -0.75
CA VAL A 409 -2.75 -14.40 -0.31
C VAL A 409 -2.66 -13.03 0.35
N GLY A 410 -2.48 -13.03 1.66
CA GLY A 410 -2.51 -11.85 2.51
C GLY A 410 -3.83 -11.70 3.27
N ALA A 411 -3.73 -11.50 4.59
CA ALA A 411 -4.81 -11.24 5.53
C ALA A 411 -4.68 -9.83 6.17
N GLY A 412 -3.97 -8.93 5.49
CA GLY A 412 -3.88 -7.51 5.83
C GLY A 412 -5.16 -6.72 5.53
N ALA A 413 -5.04 -5.43 5.19
CA ALA A 413 -6.19 -4.55 5.01
C ALA A 413 -7.13 -5.03 3.90
N ILE A 414 -6.60 -5.25 2.68
CA ILE A 414 -7.38 -5.76 1.54
C ILE A 414 -7.89 -7.17 1.84
N GLY A 415 -7.07 -8.02 2.46
CA GLY A 415 -7.45 -9.41 2.80
C GLY A 415 -8.65 -9.48 3.75
N CYS A 416 -8.70 -8.62 4.77
CA CYS A 416 -9.85 -8.49 5.67
C CYS A 416 -11.14 -8.09 4.92
N GLU A 417 -11.05 -7.09 4.04
CA GLU A 417 -12.19 -6.63 3.23
C GLU A 417 -12.63 -7.69 2.21
N LEU A 418 -11.70 -8.43 1.60
CA LEU A 418 -12.01 -9.55 0.71
C LEU A 418 -12.69 -10.69 1.46
N LEU A 419 -12.20 -11.10 2.64
CA LEU A 419 -12.84 -12.16 3.43
C LEU A 419 -14.25 -11.77 3.90
N LYS A 420 -14.47 -10.51 4.29
CA LYS A 420 -15.81 -9.97 4.54
C LYS A 420 -16.69 -10.15 3.31
N ASN A 421 -16.24 -9.71 2.14
CA ASN A 421 -17.00 -9.85 0.91
C ASN A 421 -17.24 -11.33 0.56
N PHE A 422 -16.24 -12.20 0.63
CA PHE A 422 -16.35 -13.64 0.37
C PHE A 422 -17.40 -14.30 1.25
N ALA A 423 -17.41 -13.96 2.55
CA ALA A 423 -18.43 -14.43 3.49
C ALA A 423 -19.84 -13.96 3.10
N LEU A 424 -20.00 -12.71 2.66
CA LEU A 424 -21.30 -12.15 2.28
C LEU A 424 -21.82 -12.70 0.95
N ILE A 425 -20.95 -12.83 -0.06
CA ILE A 425 -21.33 -13.36 -1.38
C ILE A 425 -21.47 -14.89 -1.39
N GLY A 426 -20.97 -15.58 -0.35
CA GLY A 426 -21.01 -17.03 -0.21
C GLY A 426 -19.96 -17.78 -1.04
N LEU A 427 -18.80 -17.17 -1.29
CA LEU A 427 -17.72 -17.80 -2.06
C LEU A 427 -17.13 -18.98 -1.30
N GLY A 428 -17.20 -20.19 -1.87
CA GLY A 428 -16.66 -21.40 -1.25
C GLY A 428 -17.43 -21.89 -0.01
N ALA A 429 -18.62 -21.36 0.24
CA ALA A 429 -19.48 -21.72 1.38
C ALA A 429 -20.41 -22.92 1.12
N GLY A 430 -20.38 -23.47 -0.10
CA GLY A 430 -21.18 -24.62 -0.51
C GLY A 430 -20.39 -25.93 -0.46
N GLU A 431 -21.08 -27.05 -0.71
CA GLU A 431 -20.45 -28.36 -0.78
C GLU A 431 -19.36 -28.40 -1.87
N GLY A 432 -18.16 -28.84 -1.51
CA GLY A 432 -17.00 -28.90 -2.41
C GLY A 432 -16.24 -27.59 -2.59
N GLY A 433 -16.78 -26.46 -2.10
CA GLY A 433 -16.12 -25.17 -2.03
C GLY A 433 -15.12 -25.06 -0.89
N HIS A 434 -14.13 -24.18 -1.05
CA HIS A 434 -13.09 -23.96 -0.05
C HIS A 434 -12.36 -22.62 -0.22
N ILE A 435 -12.05 -21.94 0.87
CA ILE A 435 -11.14 -20.80 0.88
C ILE A 435 -9.87 -21.19 1.63
N THR A 436 -8.71 -20.99 1.01
CA THR A 436 -7.43 -21.03 1.72
C THR A 436 -6.96 -19.60 1.89
N VAL A 437 -6.64 -19.16 3.10
CA VAL A 437 -6.00 -17.86 3.35
C VAL A 437 -4.61 -18.08 3.94
N THR A 438 -3.60 -17.37 3.45
CA THR A 438 -2.24 -17.40 4.03
C THR A 438 -1.74 -16.01 4.35
N ASP A 439 -1.15 -15.85 5.53
CA ASP A 439 -0.44 -14.64 5.95
C ASP A 439 0.52 -15.04 7.07
N MET A 440 1.79 -14.67 6.96
CA MET A 440 2.83 -15.00 7.94
C MET A 440 2.89 -14.03 9.11
N ASP A 441 2.19 -12.90 9.03
CA ASP A 441 2.27 -11.85 10.02
C ASP A 441 1.34 -12.09 11.22
N SER A 442 1.77 -11.59 12.36
CA SER A 442 0.94 -11.42 13.54
C SER A 442 0.24 -10.05 13.53
N ILE A 443 -0.85 -9.95 14.29
CA ILE A 443 -1.65 -8.72 14.40
C ILE A 443 -0.90 -7.70 15.27
N GLU A 444 -0.65 -6.54 14.69
CA GLU A 444 -0.07 -5.39 15.38
C GLU A 444 -1.16 -4.36 15.73
N LYS A 445 -0.89 -3.51 16.73
CA LYS A 445 -1.82 -2.46 17.13
C LYS A 445 -2.14 -1.46 16.02
N SER A 446 -1.13 -1.14 15.21
CA SER A 446 -1.23 -0.25 14.05
C SER A 446 -2.10 -0.82 12.92
N ASN A 447 -2.49 -2.10 12.99
CA ASN A 447 -3.34 -2.76 11.99
C ASN A 447 -4.84 -2.46 12.21
N LEU A 448 -5.24 -2.25 13.46
CA LEU A 448 -6.65 -2.21 13.89
C LEU A 448 -7.47 -1.08 13.22
N ASN A 449 -6.83 -0.01 12.76
CA ASN A 449 -7.52 1.09 12.08
C ASN A 449 -8.04 0.76 10.68
N ARG A 450 -7.57 -0.34 10.07
CA ARG A 450 -7.95 -0.72 8.69
C ARG A 450 -8.17 -2.22 8.47
N GLN A 451 -7.83 -3.04 9.46
CA GLN A 451 -8.03 -4.48 9.46
C GLN A 451 -9.13 -4.84 10.46
N PHE A 452 -10.36 -4.45 10.13
CA PHE A 452 -11.49 -4.41 11.05
C PHE A 452 -11.96 -5.77 11.58
N LEU A 453 -11.45 -6.87 11.01
CA LEU A 453 -11.69 -8.22 11.53
C LEU A 453 -10.94 -8.48 12.84
N PHE A 454 -9.95 -7.65 13.17
CA PHE A 454 -9.11 -7.79 14.35
C PHE A 454 -9.54 -6.86 15.47
N LYS A 455 -9.41 -7.34 16.72
CA LYS A 455 -9.73 -6.57 17.92
C LYS A 455 -8.47 -6.33 18.75
N PRO A 456 -8.48 -5.37 19.70
CA PRO A 456 -7.34 -5.14 20.59
C PRO A 456 -6.84 -6.39 21.34
N GLN A 457 -7.75 -7.31 21.67
CA GLN A 457 -7.43 -8.58 22.33
C GLN A 457 -6.74 -9.60 21.41
N ASP A 458 -6.71 -9.38 20.10
CA ASP A 458 -6.11 -10.27 19.11
C ASP A 458 -4.64 -9.91 18.79
N ILE A 459 -4.11 -8.82 19.36
CA ILE A 459 -2.71 -8.39 19.15
C ILE A 459 -1.76 -9.54 19.51
N GLY A 460 -0.81 -9.82 18.61
CA GLY A 460 0.14 -10.94 18.70
C GLY A 460 -0.39 -12.28 18.20
N ARG A 461 -1.70 -12.41 17.91
CA ARG A 461 -2.24 -13.59 17.22
C ARG A 461 -1.99 -13.49 15.71
N GLN A 462 -2.04 -14.63 15.03
CA GLN A 462 -1.80 -14.74 13.59
C GLN A 462 -2.95 -14.15 12.78
N LYS A 463 -2.65 -13.26 11.82
CA LYS A 463 -3.68 -12.55 11.02
C LYS A 463 -4.61 -13.50 10.30
N ALA A 464 -4.07 -14.48 9.58
CA ALA A 464 -4.86 -15.44 8.79
C ALA A 464 -5.86 -16.22 9.65
N ASN A 465 -5.46 -16.66 10.84
CA ASN A 465 -6.32 -17.43 11.74
C ASN A 465 -7.49 -16.59 12.26
N VAL A 466 -7.20 -15.39 12.79
CA VAL A 466 -8.25 -14.51 13.34
C VAL A 466 -9.19 -14.02 12.24
N ALA A 467 -8.66 -13.72 11.04
CA ALA A 467 -9.47 -13.30 9.90
C ALA A 467 -10.44 -14.42 9.46
N ALA A 468 -9.96 -15.67 9.44
CA ALA A 468 -10.80 -16.84 9.13
C ALA A 468 -11.88 -17.07 10.20
N GLU A 469 -11.54 -16.94 11.49
CA GLU A 469 -12.50 -17.01 12.59
C GLU A 469 -13.60 -15.94 12.44
N ALA A 470 -13.22 -14.69 12.15
CA ALA A 470 -14.16 -13.59 11.96
C ALA A 470 -15.06 -13.81 10.74
N ALA A 471 -14.52 -14.31 9.62
CA ALA A 471 -15.31 -14.64 8.43
C ALA A 471 -16.35 -15.73 8.71
N ARG A 472 -16.00 -16.78 9.48
CA ARG A 472 -16.95 -17.82 9.91
C ARG A 472 -18.03 -17.28 10.86
N GLN A 473 -17.70 -16.30 11.69
CA GLN A 473 -18.72 -15.62 12.50
C GLN A 473 -19.70 -14.86 11.63
N MET A 474 -19.25 -14.23 10.53
CA MET A 474 -20.12 -13.55 9.58
C MET A 474 -21.00 -14.53 8.80
N ASN A 475 -20.39 -15.62 8.32
CA ASN A 475 -21.08 -16.68 7.61
C ASN A 475 -20.65 -18.07 8.11
N PRO A 476 -21.49 -18.75 8.91
CA PRO A 476 -21.18 -20.07 9.46
C PRO A 476 -20.91 -21.16 8.41
N ASP A 477 -21.41 -20.99 7.19
CA ASP A 477 -21.25 -21.96 6.10
C ASP A 477 -19.85 -21.89 5.44
N MET A 478 -19.05 -20.88 5.78
CA MET A 478 -17.71 -20.69 5.20
C MET A 478 -16.77 -21.86 5.53
N ASN A 479 -16.34 -22.57 4.48
CA ASN A 479 -15.27 -23.56 4.57
C ASN A 479 -13.91 -22.91 4.30
N ILE A 480 -13.20 -22.51 5.36
CA ILE A 480 -11.95 -21.75 5.26
C ILE A 480 -10.80 -22.38 6.03
N THR A 481 -9.62 -22.52 5.42
CA THR A 481 -8.37 -22.93 6.08
C THR A 481 -7.40 -21.75 6.14
N ALA A 482 -6.80 -21.53 7.31
CA ALA A 482 -5.80 -20.49 7.52
C ALA A 482 -4.40 -21.09 7.65
N HIS A 483 -3.46 -20.57 6.87
CA HIS A 483 -2.03 -20.92 6.88
C HIS A 483 -1.19 -19.71 7.32
N GLN A 484 0.02 -19.99 7.80
CA GLN A 484 1.01 -18.99 8.23
C GLN A 484 2.25 -18.98 7.33
N ASN A 485 2.15 -19.58 6.15
CA ASN A 485 3.30 -19.75 5.28
C ASN A 485 3.52 -18.44 4.50
N ARG A 486 4.74 -17.93 4.51
CA ARG A 486 5.16 -16.87 3.59
C ARG A 486 5.10 -17.39 2.16
N LEU A 487 4.45 -16.67 1.26
CA LEU A 487 4.43 -17.04 -0.15
C LEU A 487 5.82 -16.84 -0.76
N GLY A 488 6.34 -17.89 -1.39
CA GLY A 488 7.64 -17.90 -2.04
C GLY A 488 8.13 -19.33 -2.29
N THR A 489 9.34 -19.45 -2.84
CA THR A 489 9.96 -20.74 -3.20
C THR A 489 10.05 -21.73 -2.03
N GLU A 490 10.26 -21.22 -0.81
CA GLU A 490 10.32 -22.03 0.43
C GLU A 490 8.99 -22.74 0.74
N SER A 491 7.87 -22.21 0.26
CA SER A 491 6.52 -22.72 0.53
C SER A 491 5.94 -23.61 -0.58
N GLU A 492 6.70 -23.89 -1.65
CA GLU A 492 6.25 -24.69 -2.81
C GLU A 492 5.91 -26.14 -2.45
N SER A 493 6.48 -26.67 -1.36
CA SER A 493 6.09 -27.98 -0.84
C SER A 493 4.63 -28.02 -0.37
N VAL A 494 4.09 -26.88 0.07
CA VAL A 494 2.69 -26.71 0.48
C VAL A 494 1.85 -26.21 -0.70
N TYR A 495 2.34 -25.19 -1.40
CA TYR A 495 1.66 -24.53 -2.52
C TYR A 495 2.18 -25.01 -3.88
N GLY A 496 2.32 -26.33 -4.01
CA GLY A 496 2.82 -26.95 -5.24
C GLY A 496 1.73 -27.16 -6.30
N HIS A 497 2.08 -27.95 -7.32
CA HIS A 497 1.21 -28.25 -8.46
C HIS A 497 -0.17 -28.80 -8.04
N SER A 498 -0.24 -29.71 -7.06
CA SER A 498 -1.51 -30.29 -6.60
C SER A 498 -2.44 -29.26 -5.97
N PHE A 499 -1.89 -28.27 -5.26
CA PHE A 499 -2.65 -27.20 -4.63
C PHE A 499 -3.24 -26.29 -5.70
N PHE A 500 -2.39 -25.66 -6.51
CA PHE A 500 -2.84 -24.70 -7.54
C PHE A 500 -3.78 -25.34 -8.56
N ARG A 501 -3.51 -26.57 -9.02
CA ARG A 501 -4.37 -27.27 -9.98
C ARG A 501 -5.83 -27.34 -9.53
N ASN A 502 -6.07 -27.51 -8.23
CA ASN A 502 -7.39 -27.66 -7.65
C ASN A 502 -8.11 -26.33 -7.33
N LEU A 503 -7.46 -25.19 -7.53
CA LEU A 503 -8.07 -23.87 -7.36
C LEU A 503 -8.90 -23.46 -8.58
N ASP A 504 -9.95 -22.68 -8.34
CA ASP A 504 -10.72 -21.99 -9.39
C ASP A 504 -10.20 -20.57 -9.63
N GLY A 505 -9.56 -19.95 -8.63
CA GLY A 505 -8.96 -18.63 -8.75
C GLY A 505 -8.14 -18.22 -7.53
N VAL A 506 -7.46 -17.08 -7.68
CA VAL A 506 -6.57 -16.49 -6.68
C VAL A 506 -6.97 -15.03 -6.45
N ALA A 507 -6.91 -14.58 -5.19
CA ALA A 507 -7.04 -13.18 -4.83
C ALA A 507 -5.80 -12.74 -4.08
N ALA A 508 -5.17 -11.69 -4.56
CA ALA A 508 -3.92 -11.17 -4.04
C ALA A 508 -4.18 -9.89 -3.22
N ALA A 509 -3.75 -9.91 -1.97
CA ALA A 509 -3.89 -8.86 -0.97
C ALA A 509 -2.53 -8.53 -0.34
N LEU A 510 -1.53 -8.35 -1.19
CA LEU A 510 -0.12 -8.24 -0.85
C LEU A 510 0.30 -6.78 -0.64
N ASP A 511 1.43 -6.55 0.04
CA ASP A 511 1.98 -5.22 0.30
C ASP A 511 3.30 -4.95 -0.43
N ASN A 512 4.02 -5.98 -0.85
CA ASN A 512 5.29 -5.88 -1.58
C ASN A 512 5.17 -6.34 -3.03
N TYR A 513 6.10 -5.88 -3.86
CA TYR A 513 6.06 -6.08 -5.31
C TYR A 513 6.52 -7.50 -5.69
N GLU A 514 7.52 -8.02 -4.99
CA GLU A 514 8.16 -9.31 -5.25
C GLU A 514 7.16 -10.47 -5.07
N ALA A 515 6.37 -10.44 -3.98
CA ALA A 515 5.34 -11.45 -3.75
C ALA A 515 4.24 -11.42 -4.82
N ARG A 516 3.90 -10.24 -5.35
CA ARG A 516 2.90 -10.10 -6.43
C ARG A 516 3.39 -10.75 -7.71
N VAL A 517 4.63 -10.46 -8.10
CA VAL A 517 5.26 -11.05 -9.29
C VAL A 517 5.40 -12.56 -9.13
N TYR A 518 5.79 -13.05 -7.96
CA TYR A 518 5.87 -14.49 -7.69
C TYR A 518 4.50 -15.17 -7.82
N LEU A 519 3.46 -14.58 -7.20
CA LEU A 519 2.10 -15.13 -7.28
C LEU A 519 1.54 -15.10 -8.71
N ASP A 520 1.79 -14.03 -9.47
CA ASP A 520 1.44 -13.93 -10.89
C ASP A 520 2.12 -15.04 -11.69
N GLY A 521 3.41 -15.28 -11.46
CA GLY A 521 4.15 -16.38 -12.07
C GLY A 521 3.52 -17.74 -11.80
N CYS A 522 3.09 -18.01 -10.56
CA CYS A 522 2.32 -19.22 -10.24
C CYS A 522 0.98 -19.26 -10.99
N CYS A 523 0.24 -18.15 -11.04
CA CYS A 523 -1.05 -18.08 -11.73
C CYS A 523 -0.92 -18.31 -13.23
N VAL A 524 0.13 -17.78 -13.87
CA VAL A 524 0.48 -18.06 -15.27
C VAL A 524 0.79 -19.53 -15.46
N ALA A 525 1.73 -20.08 -14.68
CA ALA A 525 2.15 -21.48 -14.78
C ALA A 525 1.00 -22.49 -14.61
N TYR A 526 0.04 -22.18 -13.73
CA TYR A 526 -1.10 -23.06 -13.46
C TYR A 526 -2.40 -22.64 -14.14
N LYS A 527 -2.37 -21.61 -14.99
CA LYS A 527 -3.53 -21.06 -15.71
C LYS A 527 -4.70 -20.74 -14.78
N LYS A 528 -4.40 -20.03 -13.69
CA LYS A 528 -5.38 -19.60 -12.69
C LYS A 528 -5.70 -18.12 -12.85
N PRO A 529 -6.98 -17.73 -12.84
CA PRO A 529 -7.33 -16.32 -12.81
C PRO A 529 -6.90 -15.70 -11.48
N MET A 530 -6.47 -14.45 -11.54
CA MET A 530 -5.99 -13.70 -10.39
C MET A 530 -6.68 -12.34 -10.30
N LEU A 531 -7.14 -11.99 -9.11
CA LEU A 531 -7.57 -10.65 -8.74
C LEU A 531 -6.46 -9.97 -7.96
N GLU A 532 -5.92 -8.87 -8.45
CA GLU A 532 -4.85 -8.10 -7.80
C GLU A 532 -5.37 -6.73 -7.37
N GLY A 533 -5.04 -6.35 -6.13
CA GLY A 533 -5.44 -5.07 -5.54
C GLY A 533 -4.28 -4.39 -4.81
N GLY A 534 -4.16 -3.08 -5.01
CA GLY A 534 -3.15 -2.25 -4.34
C GLY A 534 -3.73 -0.95 -3.79
N THR A 535 -3.18 -0.46 -2.68
CA THR A 535 -3.58 0.82 -2.06
C THR A 535 -2.36 1.61 -1.59
N LEU A 536 -2.43 2.94 -1.74
CA LEU A 536 -1.46 3.89 -1.20
C LEU A 536 -2.21 5.17 -0.76
N GLY A 537 -2.48 5.29 0.54
CA GLY A 537 -3.31 6.35 1.09
C GLY A 537 -4.69 6.38 0.45
N THR A 538 -5.05 7.51 -0.18
CA THR A 538 -6.31 7.67 -0.92
C THR A 538 -6.31 7.04 -2.31
N LYS A 539 -5.16 6.55 -2.78
CA LYS A 539 -5.00 5.93 -4.11
C LYS A 539 -5.20 4.43 -4.03
N GLY A 540 -5.76 3.84 -5.06
CA GLY A 540 -5.82 2.39 -5.20
C GLY A 540 -5.96 1.96 -6.65
N SER A 541 -5.67 0.69 -6.91
CA SER A 541 -5.84 0.09 -8.23
C SER A 541 -6.27 -1.37 -8.13
N THR A 542 -7.02 -1.82 -9.12
CA THR A 542 -7.32 -3.25 -9.34
C THR A 542 -6.85 -3.68 -10.72
N VAL A 543 -6.31 -4.90 -10.78
CA VAL A 543 -5.98 -5.59 -12.02
C VAL A 543 -6.63 -6.96 -11.97
N VAL A 544 -7.27 -7.36 -13.07
CA VAL A 544 -7.81 -8.70 -13.25
C VAL A 544 -6.99 -9.42 -14.31
N VAL A 545 -6.44 -10.58 -13.94
CA VAL A 545 -5.64 -11.44 -14.81
C VAL A 545 -6.48 -12.67 -15.15
N VAL A 546 -6.74 -12.86 -16.43
CA VAL A 546 -7.61 -13.92 -16.95
C VAL A 546 -6.84 -14.77 -17.96
N PRO A 547 -6.65 -16.06 -17.69
CA PRO A 547 -5.92 -16.96 -18.58
C PRO A 547 -6.46 -16.93 -20.02
N HIS A 548 -5.55 -16.80 -20.98
CA HIS A 548 -5.80 -16.71 -22.43
C HIS A 548 -6.68 -15.51 -22.87
N VAL A 549 -6.86 -14.50 -22.02
CA VAL A 549 -7.65 -13.29 -22.34
C VAL A 549 -6.85 -12.02 -22.11
N THR A 550 -6.23 -11.87 -20.93
CA THR A 550 -5.49 -10.65 -20.57
C THR A 550 -3.99 -10.90 -20.53
N GLU A 551 -3.19 -9.83 -20.52
CA GLU A 551 -1.81 -9.92 -20.03
C GLU A 551 -1.75 -10.35 -18.56
N SER A 552 -0.58 -10.81 -18.11
CA SER A 552 -0.32 -11.08 -16.70
C SER A 552 0.15 -9.80 -15.98
N TYR A 553 0.24 -9.82 -14.65
CA TYR A 553 0.74 -8.67 -13.89
C TYR A 553 2.21 -8.38 -14.24
N GLY A 554 3.06 -9.42 -14.23
CA GLY A 554 4.42 -9.42 -14.74
C GLY A 554 5.43 -8.50 -14.04
N PRO A 555 6.73 -8.64 -14.37
CA PRO A 555 7.74 -7.68 -13.97
C PRO A 555 7.55 -6.35 -14.73
N THR A 556 7.57 -5.21 -14.05
CA THR A 556 7.52 -3.88 -14.68
C THR A 556 8.85 -3.61 -15.36
N SER A 557 8.82 -3.21 -16.63
CA SER A 557 9.99 -2.84 -17.43
C SER A 557 10.62 -1.50 -17.01
N SER A 558 10.00 -0.78 -16.08
CA SER A 558 10.46 0.51 -15.54
C SER A 558 10.15 0.61 -14.04
N GLY A 559 11.19 0.69 -13.21
CA GLY A 559 11.02 0.95 -11.78
C GLY A 559 11.71 -0.07 -10.90
N GLY A 560 13.01 -0.28 -11.10
CA GLY A 560 13.82 -0.60 -9.92
C GLY A 560 13.64 0.57 -8.97
N GLU A 561 13.31 0.30 -7.69
CA GLU A 561 13.43 1.32 -6.66
C GLU A 561 14.77 2.04 -6.88
N HIS A 562 14.75 3.37 -6.99
CA HIS A 562 15.98 4.15 -7.12
C HIS A 562 16.75 4.00 -5.81
N ALA A 563 17.51 2.91 -5.68
CA ALA A 563 18.35 2.62 -4.54
C ALA A 563 19.26 3.82 -4.33
N ILE A 564 19.28 4.34 -3.09
CA ILE A 564 20.12 5.48 -2.76
C ILE A 564 21.58 5.03 -2.94
N PRO A 565 22.40 5.73 -3.73
CA PRO A 565 23.80 5.35 -3.92
C PRO A 565 24.53 5.20 -2.58
N LEU A 566 25.38 4.18 -2.46
CA LEU A 566 26.08 3.88 -1.20
C LEU A 566 26.97 5.04 -0.76
N CYS A 567 27.61 5.74 -1.70
CA CYS A 567 28.42 6.93 -1.41
C CYS A 567 27.57 8.07 -0.81
N THR A 568 26.29 8.19 -1.20
CA THR A 568 25.36 9.18 -0.68
C THR A 568 24.96 8.87 0.76
N LEU A 569 24.69 7.60 1.08
CA LEU A 569 24.40 7.18 2.46
C LEU A 569 25.64 7.31 3.36
N LYS A 570 26.80 6.86 2.88
CA LYS A 570 28.04 6.76 3.66
C LYS A 570 28.73 8.10 3.89
N ASN A 571 28.76 8.99 2.91
CA ASN A 571 29.61 10.20 2.95
C ASN A 571 28.90 11.51 2.58
N PHE A 572 27.87 11.49 1.72
CA PHE A 572 27.31 12.73 1.14
C PHE A 572 25.77 12.81 1.25
N PRO A 573 25.18 12.70 2.45
CA PRO A 573 23.75 12.89 2.62
C PRO A 573 23.37 14.36 2.37
N HIS A 574 22.20 14.58 1.78
CA HIS A 574 21.65 15.92 1.57
C HIS A 574 20.15 16.02 1.83
N ARG A 575 19.52 14.89 2.20
CA ARG A 575 18.12 14.81 2.62
C ARG A 575 18.00 13.94 3.86
N ILE A 576 16.92 14.14 4.61
CA ILE A 576 16.68 13.42 5.85
C ILE A 576 16.51 11.91 5.62
N GLU A 577 15.92 11.50 4.49
CA GLU A 577 15.74 10.11 4.11
C GLU A 577 17.08 9.36 4.03
N HIS A 578 18.15 10.03 3.60
CA HIS A 578 19.48 9.43 3.50
C HIS A 578 20.06 9.17 4.89
N THR A 579 19.86 10.11 5.82
CA THR A 579 20.33 9.95 7.21
C THR A 579 19.50 8.92 7.98
N LEU A 580 18.21 8.77 7.69
CA LEU A 580 17.34 7.76 8.29
C LEU A 580 17.67 6.36 7.78
N GLN A 581 17.87 6.18 6.47
CA GLN A 581 18.31 4.90 5.91
C GLN A 581 19.68 4.53 6.47
N TRP A 582 20.63 5.47 6.52
CA TRP A 582 21.92 5.25 7.17
C TRP A 582 21.78 4.84 8.64
N ALA A 583 20.91 5.49 9.42
CA ALA A 583 20.69 5.14 10.83
C ALA A 583 20.07 3.75 10.97
N ARG A 584 19.20 3.35 10.04
CA ARG A 584 18.61 2.01 9.96
C ARG A 584 19.66 0.95 9.69
N ASP A 585 20.56 1.20 8.73
CA ASP A 585 21.66 0.29 8.41
C ASP A 585 22.64 0.17 9.60
N GLN A 586 22.89 1.27 10.33
CA GLN A 586 23.67 1.22 11.57
C GLN A 586 22.99 0.37 12.64
N PHE A 587 21.66 0.47 12.80
CA PHE A 587 20.92 -0.36 13.77
C PHE A 587 21.06 -1.86 13.44
N GLU A 588 20.79 -2.24 12.19
CA GLU A 588 20.87 -3.64 11.74
C GLU A 588 22.29 -4.21 11.92
N GLY A 589 23.31 -3.47 11.47
CA GLY A 589 24.70 -3.90 11.59
C GLY A 589 25.16 -4.06 13.04
N LEU A 590 24.79 -3.11 13.92
CA LEU A 590 25.29 -3.07 15.30
C LEU A 590 24.53 -4.00 16.25
N PHE A 591 23.21 -4.16 16.09
CA PHE A 591 22.36 -4.81 17.09
C PHE A 591 21.73 -6.12 16.62
N LYS A 592 21.72 -6.41 15.31
CA LYS A 592 21.23 -7.67 14.75
C LYS A 592 22.37 -8.51 14.18
N HIS A 593 22.98 -8.05 13.08
CA HIS A 593 23.94 -8.85 12.33
C HIS A 593 25.18 -9.21 13.17
N SER A 594 25.67 -8.31 14.02
CA SER A 594 26.77 -8.59 14.95
C SER A 594 26.48 -9.80 15.86
N ALA A 595 25.30 -9.84 16.46
CA ALA A 595 24.85 -10.91 17.35
C ALA A 595 24.57 -12.21 16.57
N GLU A 596 23.96 -12.14 15.39
CA GLU A 596 23.74 -13.29 14.52
C GLU A 596 25.05 -13.93 14.07
N ASN A 597 26.01 -13.12 13.61
CA ASN A 597 27.32 -13.59 13.17
C ASN A 597 28.07 -14.28 14.33
N VAL A 598 28.06 -13.72 15.53
CA VAL A 598 28.69 -14.35 16.72
C VAL A 598 27.98 -15.66 17.08
N ASN A 599 26.65 -15.69 17.05
CA ASN A 599 25.87 -16.89 17.37
C ASN A 599 26.12 -17.99 16.34
N GLN A 600 26.11 -17.67 15.05
CA GLN A 600 26.39 -18.62 13.96
C GLN A 600 27.81 -19.14 14.02
N TYR A 601 28.81 -18.26 14.21
CA TYR A 601 30.21 -18.65 14.42
C TYR A 601 30.37 -19.64 15.59
N SER A 602 29.55 -19.48 16.63
CA SER A 602 29.58 -20.34 17.82
C SER A 602 28.85 -21.67 17.65
N SER A 603 27.83 -21.74 16.77
CA SER A 603 26.99 -22.93 16.59
C SER A 603 27.32 -23.76 15.35
N ASP A 604 27.85 -23.15 14.29
CA ASP A 604 28.14 -23.79 13.00
C ASP A 604 29.65 -23.95 12.78
N SER A 605 30.11 -25.21 12.76
CA SER A 605 31.51 -25.55 12.50
C SER A 605 32.00 -25.17 11.09
N GLY A 606 31.09 -25.09 10.12
CA GLY A 606 31.34 -24.73 8.73
C GLY A 606 31.27 -23.22 8.44
N PHE A 607 30.86 -22.40 9.43
CA PHE A 607 30.59 -20.98 9.24
C PHE A 607 31.71 -20.23 8.50
N LEU A 608 32.96 -20.35 8.98
CA LEU A 608 34.11 -19.68 8.37
C LEU A 608 34.31 -20.09 6.90
N SER A 609 34.11 -21.37 6.56
CA SER A 609 34.23 -21.86 5.18
C SER A 609 33.10 -21.30 4.30
N HIS A 610 31.87 -21.25 4.79
CA HIS A 610 30.74 -20.65 4.08
C HIS A 610 30.89 -19.13 3.91
N THR A 611 31.47 -18.43 4.89
CA THR A 611 31.73 -16.97 4.77
C THR A 611 32.78 -16.67 3.70
N MET A 612 33.79 -17.53 3.54
CA MET A 612 34.82 -17.39 2.50
C MET A 612 34.24 -17.44 1.07
N GLU A 613 33.11 -18.12 0.87
CA GLU A 613 32.43 -18.22 -0.43
C GLU A 613 31.71 -16.93 -0.85
N ARG A 614 31.50 -15.99 0.09
CA ARG A 614 30.78 -14.72 -0.14
C ARG A 614 31.64 -13.60 -0.73
N GLY A 615 32.97 -13.80 -0.75
CA GLY A 615 33.94 -12.86 -1.30
C GLY A 615 34.67 -12.03 -0.23
N PRO A 616 35.85 -11.46 -0.55
CA PRO A 616 36.80 -10.97 0.45
C PRO A 616 36.31 -9.78 1.28
N ALA A 617 35.51 -8.88 0.69
CA ALA A 617 35.04 -7.67 1.35
C ALA A 617 33.97 -7.97 2.41
N GLU A 618 32.97 -8.79 2.06
CA GLU A 618 31.92 -9.21 2.99
C GLU A 618 32.52 -10.10 4.10
N GLU A 619 33.46 -10.98 3.75
CA GLU A 619 34.15 -11.81 4.73
C GLU A 619 34.92 -10.97 5.76
N LEU A 620 35.63 -9.93 5.32
CA LEU A 620 36.36 -9.06 6.24
C LEU A 620 35.40 -8.37 7.23
N GLU A 621 34.30 -7.82 6.75
CA GLU A 621 33.30 -7.15 7.59
C GLU A 621 32.72 -8.09 8.66
N VAL A 622 32.38 -9.33 8.27
CA VAL A 622 31.86 -10.36 9.18
C VAL A 622 32.90 -10.73 10.24
N LEU A 623 34.15 -11.00 9.84
CA LEU A 623 35.21 -11.40 10.78
C LEU A 623 35.63 -10.26 11.72
N GLU A 624 35.66 -9.01 11.25
CA GLU A 624 35.90 -7.84 12.10
C GLU A 624 34.78 -7.65 13.12
N SER A 625 33.53 -7.81 12.71
CA SER A 625 32.37 -7.74 13.59
C SER A 625 32.43 -8.78 14.72
N ILE A 626 32.78 -10.02 14.38
CA ILE A 626 32.96 -11.11 15.38
C ILE A 626 34.15 -10.81 16.31
N SER A 627 35.31 -10.46 15.76
CA SER A 627 36.50 -10.18 16.58
C SER A 627 36.30 -8.99 17.50
N SER A 628 35.53 -7.98 17.09
CA SER A 628 35.21 -6.82 17.94
C SER A 628 34.26 -7.23 19.07
N SER A 629 33.20 -7.97 18.74
CA SER A 629 32.14 -8.38 19.68
C SER A 629 32.62 -9.39 20.74
N LEU A 630 33.59 -10.24 20.40
CA LEU A 630 34.19 -11.21 21.32
C LEU A 630 35.46 -10.69 22.02
N GLY A 631 36.02 -9.57 21.54
CA GLY A 631 37.31 -9.04 21.95
C GLY A 631 37.23 -7.93 23.00
N GLU A 632 38.10 -6.92 22.86
CA GLU A 632 38.27 -5.83 23.82
C GLU A 632 37.04 -4.90 23.94
N GLN A 633 36.16 -4.89 22.94
CA GLN A 633 34.97 -4.03 22.97
C GLN A 633 33.78 -4.65 23.71
N ARG A 634 33.87 -5.91 24.16
CA ARG A 634 32.79 -6.57 24.88
C ARG A 634 32.51 -5.88 26.22
N PRO A 635 31.27 -5.43 26.47
CA PRO A 635 30.90 -4.80 27.74
C PRO A 635 30.83 -5.84 28.86
N ARG A 636 31.25 -5.46 30.07
CA ARG A 636 31.13 -6.30 31.29
C ARG A 636 30.15 -5.72 32.30
N SER A 637 29.80 -4.45 32.15
CA SER A 637 28.94 -3.69 33.06
C SER A 637 28.17 -2.62 32.29
N TRP A 638 27.12 -2.08 32.92
CA TRP A 638 26.34 -0.98 32.34
C TRP A 638 27.17 0.29 32.00
N PRO A 639 28.11 0.74 32.85
CA PRO A 639 29.02 1.84 32.49
C PRO A 639 29.85 1.58 31.23
N ASP A 640 30.21 0.33 30.93
CA ASP A 640 30.92 -0.01 29.68
C ASP A 640 30.03 0.25 28.46
N CYS A 641 28.73 -0.05 28.55
CA CYS A 641 27.76 0.25 27.49
C CYS A 641 27.63 1.76 27.24
N VAL A 642 27.61 2.57 28.31
CA VAL A 642 27.59 4.05 28.22
C VAL A 642 28.89 4.57 27.61
N SER A 643 30.04 4.04 28.03
CA SER A 643 31.35 4.39 27.45
C SER A 643 31.42 4.03 25.97
N TRP A 644 30.90 2.87 25.57
CA TRP A 644 30.82 2.44 24.17
C TRP A 644 29.97 3.42 23.35
N ALA A 645 28.77 3.74 23.81
CA ALA A 645 27.86 4.65 23.12
C ALA A 645 28.47 6.05 22.95
N ARG A 646 29.11 6.58 24.01
CA ARG A 646 29.78 7.89 23.97
C ARG A 646 30.97 7.91 23.00
N ARG A 647 31.80 6.87 22.98
CA ARG A 647 32.92 6.76 22.03
C ARG A 647 32.44 6.61 20.60
N ARG A 648 31.37 5.83 20.39
CA ARG A 648 30.74 5.66 19.07
C ARG A 648 30.18 6.99 18.55
N TRP A 649 29.54 7.77 19.43
CA TRP A 649 29.10 9.13 19.11
C TRP A 649 30.28 9.99 18.63
N GLU A 650 31.41 9.98 19.34
CA GLU A 650 32.60 10.75 18.93
C GLU A 650 33.11 10.32 17.55
N THR A 651 33.19 9.01 17.32
CA THR A 651 33.62 8.47 16.04
C THR A 651 32.74 8.98 14.90
N LEU A 652 31.42 8.82 15.02
CA LEU A 652 30.49 9.07 13.92
C LEU A 652 30.27 10.54 13.61
N TYR A 653 30.13 11.37 14.65
CA TYR A 653 29.66 12.74 14.52
C TYR A 653 30.77 13.78 14.65
N ASN A 654 31.98 13.37 15.06
CA ASN A 654 33.19 14.21 15.12
C ASN A 654 34.33 13.65 14.26
N ASN A 655 34.87 12.47 14.60
CA ASN A 655 36.12 11.98 14.03
C ASN A 655 36.01 11.67 12.54
N ASP A 656 34.98 10.91 12.14
CA ASP A 656 34.75 10.56 10.73
C ASP A 656 34.48 11.80 9.88
N ILE A 657 33.86 12.83 10.45
CA ILE A 657 33.63 14.12 9.80
C ILE A 657 34.94 14.90 9.64
N ARG A 658 35.80 14.92 10.67
CA ARG A 658 37.15 15.51 10.57
C ARG A 658 38.02 14.77 9.55
N GLN A 659 37.89 13.45 9.48
CA GLN A 659 38.56 12.65 8.45
C GLN A 659 38.07 12.99 7.05
N LEU A 660 36.75 13.15 6.88
CA LEU A 660 36.15 13.54 5.61
C LEU A 660 36.59 14.93 5.16
N LEU A 661 36.61 15.92 6.06
CA LEU A 661 37.10 17.27 5.79
C LEU A 661 38.62 17.33 5.55
N HIS A 662 39.38 16.39 6.11
CA HIS A 662 40.81 16.25 5.80
C HIS A 662 41.03 15.72 4.38
N CYS A 663 40.22 14.77 3.94
CA CYS A 663 40.25 14.26 2.56
C CYS A 663 39.72 15.29 1.55
N PHE A 664 38.68 16.06 1.93
CA PHE A 664 38.05 17.08 1.10
C PHE A 664 37.86 18.38 1.89
N PRO A 665 38.86 19.28 1.91
CA PRO A 665 38.76 20.57 2.59
C PRO A 665 37.52 21.39 2.17
N PRO A 666 36.97 22.26 3.04
CA PRO A 666 35.77 23.07 2.72
C PRO A 666 35.88 23.93 1.46
N ASP A 667 37.11 24.34 1.12
CA ASP A 667 37.48 25.15 -0.04
C ASP A 667 38.01 24.32 -1.22
N SER A 668 37.95 22.99 -1.14
CA SER A 668 38.42 22.11 -2.20
C SER A 668 37.64 22.29 -3.50
N VAL A 669 38.33 22.12 -4.63
CA VAL A 669 37.75 22.20 -5.98
C VAL A 669 37.95 20.88 -6.73
N THR A 670 37.03 20.59 -7.63
CA THR A 670 37.10 19.44 -8.54
C THR A 670 38.15 19.68 -9.63
N SER A 671 38.46 18.64 -10.42
CA SER A 671 39.36 18.74 -11.58
C SER A 671 38.90 19.75 -12.64
N SER A 672 37.60 20.09 -12.68
CA SER A 672 37.03 21.11 -13.55
C SER A 672 37.06 22.53 -12.96
N GLY A 673 37.63 22.72 -11.77
CA GLY A 673 37.75 24.03 -11.09
C GLY A 673 36.48 24.51 -10.38
N LEU A 674 35.48 23.64 -10.23
CA LEU A 674 34.25 23.94 -9.48
C LEU A 674 34.41 23.56 -7.99
N PRO A 675 33.77 24.24 -7.03
CA PRO A 675 33.79 23.84 -5.63
C PRO A 675 33.34 22.38 -5.45
N PHE A 676 34.06 21.59 -4.65
CA PHE A 676 33.69 20.19 -4.39
C PHE A 676 32.37 20.07 -3.62
N TRP A 677 32.22 20.92 -2.60
CA TRP A 677 31.02 21.01 -1.75
C TRP A 677 29.96 21.90 -2.40
N MET A 678 29.35 21.39 -3.47
CA MET A 678 28.24 22.04 -4.14
C MET A 678 27.11 21.05 -4.46
N ASP A 679 25.93 21.60 -4.76
CA ASP A 679 24.73 20.87 -5.17
C ASP A 679 24.27 19.82 -4.15
N MET A 680 24.46 18.53 -4.48
CA MET A 680 24.06 17.38 -3.67
C MET A 680 25.09 17.02 -2.59
N LYS A 681 26.23 17.71 -2.53
CA LYS A 681 27.30 17.50 -1.54
C LYS A 681 27.33 18.69 -0.58
N ARG A 682 26.66 18.53 0.57
CA ARG A 682 26.68 19.52 1.65
C ARG A 682 27.99 19.39 2.43
N CYS A 683 28.69 20.51 2.63
CA CYS A 683 29.92 20.53 3.44
C CYS A 683 29.56 20.24 4.90
N PRO A 684 30.10 19.17 5.52
CA PRO A 684 29.77 18.86 6.89
C PRO A 684 30.60 19.68 7.88
N HIS A 685 30.20 19.67 9.14
CA HIS A 685 30.98 20.18 10.27
C HIS A 685 30.96 19.17 11.44
N PRO A 686 32.08 19.02 12.17
CA PRO A 686 32.15 18.09 13.29
C PRO A 686 31.37 18.64 14.50
N LEU A 687 30.61 17.77 15.16
CA LEU A 687 29.87 18.13 16.38
C LEU A 687 30.74 17.93 17.62
N THR A 688 30.48 18.73 18.65
CA THR A 688 31.06 18.54 19.99
C THR A 688 30.00 17.97 20.92
N PHE A 689 30.32 16.91 21.66
CA PHE A 689 29.34 16.29 22.55
C PHE A 689 28.93 17.26 23.65
N ASP A 690 27.64 17.29 23.96
CA ASP A 690 27.06 18.14 25.01
C ASP A 690 26.00 17.32 25.76
N PRO A 691 26.23 16.98 27.04
CA PRO A 691 25.27 16.21 27.83
C PRO A 691 23.98 16.99 28.16
N ASN A 692 23.89 18.28 27.83
CA ASN A 692 22.67 19.08 27.96
C ASN A 692 21.87 19.17 26.66
N ASN A 693 22.43 18.74 25.53
CA ASN A 693 21.69 18.63 24.28
C ASN A 693 20.85 17.35 24.30
N THR A 694 19.53 17.50 24.12
CA THR A 694 18.57 16.40 24.16
C THR A 694 18.89 15.30 23.14
N THR A 695 19.16 15.66 21.88
CA THR A 695 19.45 14.67 20.82
C THR A 695 20.74 13.89 21.10
N HIS A 696 21.76 14.56 21.67
CA HIS A 696 23.03 13.94 22.04
C HIS A 696 22.81 12.89 23.14
N MET A 697 22.02 13.26 24.16
CA MET A 697 21.67 12.35 25.25
C MET A 697 20.76 11.22 24.79
N ASP A 698 19.75 11.50 23.96
CA ASP A 698 18.83 10.48 23.42
C ASP A 698 19.59 9.39 22.65
N TYR A 699 20.61 9.77 21.86
CA TYR A 699 21.50 8.82 21.20
C TYR A 699 22.22 7.92 22.20
N VAL A 700 22.86 8.50 23.22
CA VAL A 700 23.60 7.72 24.22
C VAL A 700 22.68 6.79 24.99
N VAL A 701 21.51 7.28 25.43
CA VAL A 701 20.51 6.49 26.14
C VAL A 701 20.08 5.29 25.28
N ALA A 702 19.65 5.52 24.04
CA ALA A 702 19.17 4.46 23.18
C ALA A 702 20.30 3.48 22.79
N ALA A 703 21.44 3.99 22.32
CA ALA A 703 22.57 3.16 21.89
C ALA A 703 23.14 2.31 23.03
N ALA A 704 23.30 2.85 24.24
CA ALA A 704 23.80 2.10 25.38
C ALA A 704 22.82 1.01 25.82
N ASN A 705 21.52 1.30 25.85
CA ASN A 705 20.48 0.30 26.20
C ASN A 705 20.45 -0.84 25.18
N LEU A 706 20.42 -0.54 23.88
CA LEU A 706 20.43 -1.55 22.82
C LEU A 706 21.71 -2.39 22.85
N TYR A 707 22.85 -1.77 23.07
CA TYR A 707 24.12 -2.48 23.22
C TYR A 707 24.14 -3.35 24.48
N GLY A 708 23.54 -2.91 25.59
CA GLY A 708 23.38 -3.73 26.78
C GLY A 708 22.50 -4.96 26.52
N GLN A 709 21.37 -4.78 25.83
CA GLN A 709 20.41 -5.85 25.51
C GLN A 709 21.05 -6.99 24.72
N ILE A 710 21.86 -6.70 23.69
CA ILE A 710 22.49 -7.77 22.89
C ILE A 710 23.47 -8.64 23.69
N TYR A 711 24.00 -8.14 24.82
CA TYR A 711 24.87 -8.86 25.75
C TYR A 711 24.15 -9.32 27.04
N GLY A 712 22.85 -9.06 27.19
CA GLY A 712 22.10 -9.39 28.40
C GLY A 712 22.44 -8.53 29.63
N ILE A 713 22.90 -7.29 29.43
CA ILE A 713 23.17 -6.32 30.49
C ILE A 713 21.96 -5.41 30.66
N GLU A 714 21.45 -5.31 31.89
CA GLU A 714 20.31 -4.44 32.22
C GLU A 714 20.72 -2.96 32.13
N GLY A 715 19.95 -2.20 31.34
CA GLY A 715 20.15 -0.76 31.16
C GLY A 715 19.17 0.10 31.98
N THR A 716 19.23 1.41 31.78
CA THR A 716 18.37 2.38 32.48
C THR A 716 17.88 3.51 31.57
N ARG A 717 16.74 4.10 31.91
CA ARG A 717 16.21 5.35 31.32
C ARG A 717 16.55 6.59 32.15
N ASP A 718 17.21 6.43 33.29
CA ASP A 718 17.58 7.55 34.16
C ASP A 718 18.73 8.36 33.55
N CYS A 719 18.38 9.50 32.94
CA CYS A 719 19.33 10.42 32.33
C CYS A 719 20.33 11.01 33.34
N ALA A 720 19.98 11.11 34.63
CA ALA A 720 20.90 11.61 35.65
C ALA A 720 22.01 10.58 35.93
N ALA A 721 21.63 9.31 36.08
CA ALA A 721 22.59 8.21 36.26
C ALA A 721 23.51 8.05 35.04
N ILE A 722 22.96 8.16 33.82
CA ILE A 722 23.75 8.08 32.58
C ILE A 722 24.70 9.28 32.48
N ARG A 723 24.26 10.48 32.85
CA ARG A 723 25.11 11.68 32.87
C ARG A 723 26.29 11.52 33.83
N ALA A 724 26.06 10.97 35.02
CA ALA A 724 27.14 10.68 35.97
C ALA A 724 28.15 9.66 35.39
N ALA A 725 27.67 8.62 34.71
CA ALA A 725 28.56 7.65 34.05
C ALA A 725 29.37 8.28 32.90
N LEU A 726 28.81 9.26 32.18
CA LEU A 726 29.48 9.97 31.09
C LEU A 726 30.66 10.83 31.55
N GLU A 727 30.64 11.35 32.78
CA GLU A 727 31.74 12.18 33.33
C GLU A 727 33.05 11.39 33.46
N GLU A 728 32.97 10.08 33.66
CA GLU A 728 34.11 9.17 33.80
C GLU A 728 34.61 8.60 32.45
N VAL A 729 33.93 8.90 31.34
CA VAL A 729 34.28 8.33 30.03
C VAL A 729 35.47 9.04 29.42
N HIS A 730 36.59 8.32 29.31
CA HIS A 730 37.72 8.77 28.50
C HIS A 730 37.43 8.62 27.00
N VAL A 731 37.51 9.74 26.28
CA VAL A 731 37.39 9.82 24.82
C VAL A 731 38.80 10.06 24.23
N PRO A 732 39.33 9.12 23.42
CA PRO A 732 40.65 9.28 22.81
C PRO A 732 40.72 10.46 21.86
N GLU A 733 41.85 11.16 21.82
CA GLU A 733 42.09 12.19 20.80
C GLU A 733 42.16 11.58 19.39
N PHE A 734 41.62 12.31 18.41
CA PHE A 734 41.61 11.89 17.02
C PHE A 734 42.43 12.82 16.12
N THR A 735 43.27 12.20 15.30
CA THR A 735 44.07 12.85 14.26
C THR A 735 43.76 12.20 12.90
N PRO A 736 43.26 12.96 11.91
CA PRO A 736 43.01 12.45 10.57
C PRO A 736 44.25 11.83 9.93
N LYS A 737 44.06 10.75 9.16
CA LYS A 737 45.13 10.03 8.45
C LYS A 737 45.06 10.32 6.96
N SER A 738 46.17 10.73 6.35
CA SER A 738 46.26 10.95 4.90
C SER A 738 46.25 9.66 4.07
N SER A 739 46.38 8.49 4.70
CA SER A 739 46.33 7.18 4.03
C SER A 739 44.90 6.70 3.75
N VAL A 740 43.89 7.34 4.35
CA VAL A 740 42.47 6.98 4.16
C VAL A 740 41.97 7.58 2.86
N LYS A 741 41.40 6.75 2.00
CA LYS A 741 40.76 7.16 0.75
C LYS A 741 39.25 7.04 0.91
N ILE A 742 38.54 8.11 0.57
CA ILE A 742 37.08 8.15 0.62
C ILE A 742 36.57 8.22 -0.81
N HIS A 743 35.78 7.23 -1.20
CA HIS A 743 35.21 7.15 -2.55
C HIS A 743 34.08 8.16 -2.74
N VAL A 744 34.10 8.84 -3.89
CA VAL A 744 33.11 9.87 -4.25
C VAL A 744 31.93 9.24 -4.99
N THR A 745 32.15 8.13 -5.69
CA THR A 745 31.13 7.38 -6.45
C THR A 745 31.14 5.89 -6.09
N ASP A 746 30.01 5.21 -6.32
CA ASP A 746 29.89 3.76 -6.08
C ASP A 746 30.80 2.92 -7.02
N GLU A 747 31.14 3.46 -8.18
CA GLU A 747 32.06 2.82 -9.15
C GLU A 747 33.49 2.77 -8.61
N GLU A 748 33.93 3.83 -7.94
CA GLU A 748 35.25 3.88 -7.30
C GLU A 748 35.37 2.86 -6.14
N MET A 749 34.26 2.55 -5.46
CA MET A 749 34.24 1.58 -4.35
C MET A 749 34.48 0.14 -4.82
N LYS A 750 34.08 -0.21 -6.06
CA LYS A 750 34.19 -1.59 -6.58
C LYS A 750 35.61 -1.97 -7.06
N GLY A 751 36.53 -1.00 -7.15
CA GLY A 751 37.84 -1.18 -7.79
C GLY A 751 39.04 -1.48 -6.88
N GLU A 752 38.87 -1.51 -5.55
CA GLU A 752 39.98 -1.63 -4.59
C GLU A 752 39.89 -2.90 -3.70
N GLU A 753 40.06 -4.11 -4.27
CA GLU A 753 40.03 -5.38 -3.49
C GLU A 753 41.41 -5.83 -2.95
N ALA A 754 42.51 -5.19 -3.35
CA ALA A 754 43.86 -5.76 -3.20
C ALA A 754 44.58 -5.52 -1.85
N LYS A 755 44.13 -4.58 -1.01
CA LYS A 755 44.85 -4.19 0.23
C LYS A 755 44.43 -4.95 1.50
N ASP A 756 43.28 -5.62 1.46
CA ASP A 756 42.61 -6.12 2.67
C ASP A 756 42.89 -7.60 2.98
N VAL A 757 43.55 -8.31 2.06
CA VAL A 757 43.83 -9.76 2.16
C VAL A 757 44.74 -10.10 3.35
N ALA A 758 45.70 -9.24 3.70
CA ALA A 758 46.62 -9.48 4.82
C ALA A 758 45.90 -9.41 6.18
N ARG A 759 45.03 -8.41 6.36
CA ARG A 759 44.21 -8.25 7.57
C ARG A 759 43.17 -9.36 7.69
N LEU A 760 42.56 -9.73 6.57
CA LEU A 760 41.62 -10.85 6.50
C LEU A 760 42.26 -12.16 6.96
N ASN A 761 43.49 -12.46 6.50
CA ASN A 761 44.21 -13.66 6.93
C ASN A 761 44.58 -13.64 8.43
N GLU A 762 44.98 -12.48 8.97
CA GLU A 762 45.21 -12.31 10.41
C GLU A 762 43.96 -12.63 11.24
N LEU A 763 42.79 -12.14 10.82
CA LEU A 763 41.51 -12.39 11.48
C LEU A 763 41.09 -13.86 11.39
N ARG A 764 41.29 -14.50 10.23
CA ARG A 764 41.07 -15.94 10.06
C ARG A 764 41.89 -16.75 11.06
N GLU A 765 43.18 -16.46 11.18
CA GLU A 765 44.05 -17.16 12.13
C GLU A 765 43.64 -16.89 13.58
N LYS A 766 43.35 -15.64 13.93
CA LYS A 766 42.92 -15.24 15.29
C LYS A 766 41.60 -15.91 15.70
N LEU A 767 40.63 -16.00 14.79
CA LEU A 767 39.33 -16.62 15.04
C LEU A 767 39.38 -18.15 14.91
N ALA A 768 40.34 -18.72 14.18
CA ALA A 768 40.57 -20.17 14.16
C ALA A 768 41.32 -20.67 15.41
N SER A 769 42.17 -19.84 16.01
CA SER A 769 43.03 -20.17 17.17
C SER A 769 42.49 -19.69 18.52
N GLY A 770 41.51 -18.78 18.54
CA GLY A 770 40.95 -18.20 19.76
C GLY A 770 40.33 -19.24 20.69
N PRO A 771 40.36 -19.04 22.01
CA PRO A 771 39.54 -19.86 22.89
C PRO A 771 38.09 -19.57 22.51
N VAL A 772 37.28 -20.63 22.45
CA VAL A 772 35.81 -20.56 22.46
C VAL A 772 35.09 -20.62 21.10
N ARG A 773 35.15 -21.77 20.41
CA ARG A 773 34.15 -22.19 19.41
C ARG A 773 32.91 -22.88 20.04
N GLY A 774 32.73 -22.78 21.37
CA GLY A 774 31.66 -23.50 22.10
C GLY A 774 31.29 -23.03 23.53
N HIS A 775 31.90 -21.96 24.05
CA HIS A 775 31.53 -21.27 25.32
C HIS A 775 31.23 -19.77 25.08
N ALA A 776 31.03 -19.37 23.82
CA ALA A 776 30.86 -17.97 23.51
C ALA A 776 29.47 -17.60 24.03
N PRO A 777 29.33 -16.50 24.78
CA PRO A 777 28.04 -16.15 25.32
C PRO A 777 27.11 -15.90 24.14
N ARG A 778 25.98 -16.59 24.13
CA ARG A 778 24.94 -16.36 23.16
C ARG A 778 24.49 -14.90 23.27
N MET A 779 24.58 -14.17 22.17
CA MET A 779 24.11 -12.80 22.07
C MET A 779 22.62 -12.81 21.68
N GLN A 780 21.90 -11.76 22.05
CA GLN A 780 20.50 -11.59 21.69
C GLN A 780 20.39 -10.65 20.48
N PRO A 781 20.19 -11.15 19.25
CA PRO A 781 19.96 -10.26 18.11
C PRO A 781 18.63 -9.51 18.31
N LEU A 782 18.63 -8.20 18.02
CA LEU A 782 17.44 -7.36 18.12
C LEU A 782 16.78 -7.22 16.75
N GLU A 783 15.60 -7.81 16.60
CA GLU A 783 14.75 -7.57 15.43
C GLU A 783 14.11 -6.19 15.52
N PHE A 784 14.22 -5.40 14.46
CA PHE A 784 13.66 -4.06 14.45
C PHE A 784 12.14 -4.07 14.51
N GLU A 785 11.64 -3.59 15.64
CA GLU A 785 10.23 -3.30 15.86
C GLU A 785 10.00 -1.78 15.93
N LYS A 786 9.20 -1.27 14.99
CA LYS A 786 8.84 0.14 14.81
C LYS A 786 7.67 0.59 15.71
N ASP A 787 6.80 -0.35 16.09
CA ASP A 787 5.52 -0.10 16.77
C ASP A 787 5.56 -0.23 18.29
N ASP A 788 6.70 -0.60 18.85
CA ASP A 788 6.97 -0.59 20.28
C ASP A 788 7.85 0.61 20.66
N ASP A 789 7.26 1.60 21.33
CA ASP A 789 7.97 2.80 21.80
C ASP A 789 8.83 2.56 23.05
N SER A 790 8.78 1.35 23.64
CA SER A 790 9.52 1.00 24.86
C SER A 790 10.88 0.35 24.61
N ASN A 791 11.13 -0.15 23.40
CA ASN A 791 12.31 -0.94 23.03
C ASN A 791 13.55 -0.13 22.61
N PHE A 792 13.47 1.20 22.56
CA PHE A 792 14.54 2.12 22.13
C PHE A 792 14.92 2.09 20.63
N HIS A 793 14.30 1.25 19.80
CA HIS A 793 14.66 1.14 18.38
C HIS A 793 14.46 2.46 17.64
N MET A 794 13.23 2.99 17.66
CA MET A 794 12.93 4.27 17.01
C MET A 794 13.65 5.44 17.68
N ASP A 795 13.91 5.38 18.98
CA ASP A 795 14.65 6.41 19.71
C ASP A 795 16.09 6.51 19.18
N TYR A 796 16.75 5.35 18.98
CA TYR A 796 18.08 5.28 18.36
C TYR A 796 18.07 5.81 16.93
N ILE A 797 17.14 5.34 16.08
CA ILE A 797 17.07 5.75 14.67
C ILE A 797 16.92 7.27 14.53
N VAL A 798 16.01 7.86 15.31
CA VAL A 798 15.73 9.30 15.28
C VAL A 798 16.95 10.09 15.74
N ALA A 799 17.52 9.76 16.90
CA ALA A 799 18.67 10.48 17.43
C ALA A 799 19.89 10.33 16.52
N ALA A 800 20.17 9.12 16.04
CA ALA A 800 21.29 8.86 15.16
C ALA A 800 21.19 9.59 13.82
N SER A 801 19.99 9.62 13.23
CA SER A 801 19.69 10.35 11.99
C SER A 801 19.77 11.85 12.20
N ASN A 802 19.18 12.41 13.26
CA ASN A 802 19.16 13.85 13.50
C ASN A 802 20.56 14.42 13.81
N LEU A 803 21.40 13.68 14.54
CA LEU A 803 22.81 14.05 14.73
C LEU A 803 23.57 14.13 13.38
N ARG A 804 23.36 13.13 12.52
CA ARG A 804 23.95 13.14 11.18
C ARG A 804 23.34 14.24 10.30
N ALA A 805 22.06 14.56 10.47
CA ALA A 805 21.44 15.67 9.77
C ALA A 805 22.09 17.00 10.18
N GLU A 806 22.35 17.19 11.47
CA GLU A 806 23.05 18.36 12.00
C GLU A 806 24.47 18.50 11.44
N ASN A 807 25.24 17.40 11.33
CA ASN A 807 26.57 17.44 10.70
C ASN A 807 26.55 18.07 9.30
N TYR A 808 25.48 17.89 8.52
CA TYR A 808 25.37 18.32 7.12
C TYR A 808 24.37 19.47 6.92
N ASP A 809 23.94 20.15 7.99
CA ASP A 809 22.93 21.21 7.94
C ASP A 809 21.62 20.80 7.24
N ILE A 810 21.23 19.53 7.40
CA ILE A 810 19.97 18.98 6.92
C ILE A 810 18.90 19.23 7.99
N PRO A 811 17.71 19.75 7.64
CA PRO A 811 16.62 19.90 8.59
C PRO A 811 16.28 18.58 9.29
N THR A 812 16.28 18.59 10.62
CA THR A 812 15.94 17.43 11.45
C THR A 812 14.47 17.05 11.30
N THR A 813 14.13 15.86 11.79
CA THR A 813 12.77 15.32 11.74
C THR A 813 12.34 14.81 13.10
N ASP A 814 11.03 14.85 13.36
CA ASP A 814 10.44 14.25 14.54
C ASP A 814 10.35 12.70 14.42
N LYS A 815 10.09 12.05 15.56
CA LYS A 815 9.94 10.59 15.67
C LYS A 815 8.84 10.03 14.76
N HIS A 816 7.76 10.79 14.54
CA HIS A 816 6.63 10.33 13.75
C HIS A 816 7.00 10.25 12.25
N LYS A 817 7.56 11.32 11.68
CA LYS A 817 8.04 11.32 10.29
C LYS A 817 9.24 10.38 10.10
N SER A 818 10.11 10.22 11.09
CA SER A 818 11.17 9.20 11.05
C SER A 818 10.63 7.79 10.97
N LYS A 819 9.59 7.48 11.77
CA LYS A 819 8.94 6.17 11.80
C LYS A 819 8.29 5.81 10.46
N LEU A 820 7.70 6.78 9.77
CA LEU A 820 7.19 6.60 8.39
C LEU A 820 8.27 6.10 7.44
N ILE A 821 9.39 6.81 7.40
CA ILE A 821 10.46 6.60 6.41
C ILE A 821 11.29 5.36 6.79
N ALA A 822 11.81 5.31 8.02
CA ALA A 822 12.68 4.23 8.47
C ALA A 822 11.92 2.90 8.68
N GLY A 823 10.65 2.97 9.07
CA GLY A 823 9.76 1.82 9.20
C GLY A 823 9.10 1.39 7.89
N ARG A 824 9.37 2.09 6.77
CA ARG A 824 8.76 1.87 5.45
C ARG A 824 7.23 1.71 5.54
N ILE A 825 6.60 2.55 6.37
CA ILE A 825 5.16 2.44 6.61
C ILE A 825 4.43 2.92 5.35
N MET A 826 3.69 2.03 4.71
CA MET A 826 2.83 2.41 3.59
C MET A 826 1.57 3.12 4.12
N PRO A 827 1.33 4.39 3.76
CA PRO A 827 0.08 5.06 4.10
C PRO A 827 -1.11 4.26 3.59
N ALA A 828 -2.13 4.09 4.42
CA ALA A 828 -3.32 3.32 4.08
C ALA A 828 -4.50 3.80 4.93
N ILE A 829 -5.70 3.76 4.35
CA ILE A 829 -6.95 4.15 5.01
C ILE A 829 -8.06 3.16 4.62
N ALA A 830 -8.94 2.83 5.59
CA ALA A 830 -9.98 1.82 5.43
C ALA A 830 -10.94 2.10 4.26
N THR A 831 -11.21 3.37 3.97
CA THR A 831 -12.11 3.83 2.88
C THR A 831 -11.63 3.36 1.51
N THR A 832 -10.35 3.60 1.19
CA THR A 832 -9.74 3.16 -0.07
C THR A 832 -9.65 1.65 -0.16
N THR A 833 -9.31 0.98 0.95
CA THR A 833 -9.27 -0.50 1.01
C THR A 833 -10.63 -1.13 0.73
N ALA A 834 -11.70 -0.63 1.35
CA ALA A 834 -13.06 -1.11 1.12
C ALA A 834 -13.49 -0.89 -0.34
N ALA A 835 -13.16 0.28 -0.90
CA ALA A 835 -13.47 0.59 -2.29
C ALA A 835 -12.79 -0.36 -3.29
N ILE A 836 -11.50 -0.63 -3.09
CA ILE A 836 -10.72 -1.56 -3.91
C ILE A 836 -11.23 -2.99 -3.80
N ALA A 837 -11.47 -3.49 -2.58
CA ALA A 837 -12.02 -4.83 -2.39
C ALA A 837 -13.41 -5.00 -3.04
N GLY A 838 -14.26 -3.97 -2.98
CA GLY A 838 -15.53 -3.94 -3.69
C GLY A 838 -15.37 -4.11 -5.20
N LEU A 839 -14.46 -3.35 -5.82
CA LEU A 839 -14.17 -3.47 -7.25
C LEU A 839 -13.57 -4.84 -7.62
N MET A 840 -12.67 -5.40 -6.80
CA MET A 840 -12.14 -6.76 -7.01
C MET A 840 -13.25 -7.81 -7.00
N CYS A 841 -14.19 -7.72 -6.07
CA CYS A 841 -15.30 -8.67 -5.98
C CYS A 841 -16.35 -8.51 -7.10
N LEU A 842 -16.43 -7.35 -7.76
CA LEU A 842 -17.23 -7.22 -8.98
C LEU A 842 -16.60 -8.00 -10.15
N GLU A 843 -15.27 -7.96 -10.29
CA GLU A 843 -14.56 -8.78 -11.28
C GLU A 843 -14.61 -10.28 -10.93
N LEU A 844 -14.62 -10.63 -9.63
CA LEU A 844 -14.83 -12.00 -9.16
C LEU A 844 -16.12 -12.62 -9.72
N TYR A 845 -17.23 -11.87 -9.74
CA TYR A 845 -18.48 -12.39 -10.32
C TYR A 845 -18.29 -12.82 -11.78
N LYS A 846 -17.54 -12.04 -12.57
CA LYS A 846 -17.27 -12.30 -13.98
C LYS A 846 -16.37 -13.54 -14.15
N LEU A 847 -15.36 -13.67 -13.30
CA LEU A 847 -14.48 -14.85 -13.27
C LEU A 847 -15.29 -16.12 -12.99
N VAL A 848 -16.13 -16.10 -11.95
CA VAL A 848 -16.95 -17.25 -11.58
C VAL A 848 -18.01 -17.54 -12.65
N GLN A 849 -18.60 -16.54 -13.31
CA GLN A 849 -19.49 -16.77 -14.45
C GLN A 849 -18.75 -17.37 -15.65
N GLY A 850 -17.44 -17.11 -15.77
CA GLY A 850 -16.60 -17.62 -16.86
C GLY A 850 -16.62 -16.72 -18.08
N HIS A 851 -16.68 -15.40 -17.89
CA HIS A 851 -16.68 -14.42 -18.98
C HIS A 851 -15.42 -14.58 -19.84
N ARG A 852 -15.59 -14.50 -21.17
CA ARG A 852 -14.50 -14.65 -22.14
C ARG A 852 -14.23 -13.38 -22.94
N ARG A 853 -15.20 -12.46 -23.03
CA ARG A 853 -14.99 -11.19 -23.73
C ARG A 853 -14.20 -10.23 -22.84
N ILE A 854 -13.11 -9.70 -23.37
CA ILE A 854 -12.25 -8.78 -22.62
C ILE A 854 -13.00 -7.51 -22.23
N GLU A 855 -13.97 -7.08 -23.05
CA GLU A 855 -14.83 -5.92 -22.83
C GLU A 855 -15.78 -6.09 -21.64
N SER A 856 -15.93 -7.29 -21.09
CA SER A 856 -16.67 -7.53 -19.85
C SER A 856 -15.84 -7.14 -18.61
N TYR A 857 -14.51 -7.23 -18.67
CA TYR A 857 -13.63 -7.00 -17.54
C TYR A 857 -13.24 -5.53 -17.37
N ARG A 858 -12.94 -5.12 -16.13
CA ARG A 858 -12.41 -3.78 -15.83
C ARG A 858 -11.21 -3.87 -14.89
N SER A 859 -10.12 -3.26 -15.29
CA SER A 859 -9.09 -2.80 -14.37
C SER A 859 -9.46 -1.39 -13.90
N SER A 860 -9.03 -1.01 -12.70
CA SER A 860 -9.43 0.25 -12.10
C SER A 860 -8.27 1.01 -11.47
N PHE A 861 -8.40 2.33 -11.47
CA PHE A 861 -7.58 3.23 -10.68
C PHE A 861 -8.50 4.24 -9.98
N LEU A 862 -8.21 4.51 -8.71
CA LEU A 862 -8.92 5.52 -7.94
C LEU A 862 -7.94 6.40 -7.17
N ASN A 863 -8.31 7.66 -7.01
CA ASN A 863 -7.71 8.59 -6.06
C ASN A 863 -8.84 9.39 -5.39
N LEU A 864 -9.18 9.00 -4.17
CA LEU A 864 -10.26 9.61 -3.41
C LEU A 864 -9.91 11.02 -2.91
N ALA A 865 -8.65 11.46 -2.96
CA ALA A 865 -8.29 12.83 -2.55
C ALA A 865 -8.76 13.89 -3.57
N ILE A 866 -8.88 13.51 -4.84
CA ILE A 866 -9.19 14.41 -5.95
C ILE A 866 -10.38 13.92 -6.79
N GLN A 867 -11.19 12.99 -6.28
CA GLN A 867 -12.39 12.48 -6.94
C GLN A 867 -12.17 11.89 -8.32
N THR A 868 -11.07 11.17 -8.47
CA THR A 868 -10.80 10.44 -9.70
C THR A 868 -11.09 8.97 -9.47
N TYR A 869 -11.95 8.39 -10.30
CA TYR A 869 -12.03 6.95 -10.50
C TYR A 869 -12.07 6.68 -12.00
N SER A 870 -11.34 5.68 -12.45
CA SER A 870 -11.22 5.34 -13.85
C SER A 870 -11.28 3.84 -14.00
N LEU A 871 -12.17 3.38 -14.88
CA LEU A 871 -12.32 1.98 -15.25
C LEU A 871 -11.85 1.84 -16.70
N PHE A 872 -11.01 0.84 -16.95
CA PHE A 872 -10.46 0.58 -18.26
C PHE A 872 -10.54 -0.90 -18.58
N ILE A 873 -10.70 -1.22 -19.86
CA ILE A 873 -10.62 -2.61 -20.34
C ILE A 873 -9.17 -3.06 -20.11
N PRO A 874 -8.93 -4.23 -19.48
CA PRO A 874 -7.58 -4.75 -19.29
C PRO A 874 -6.90 -4.97 -20.64
N MET A 875 -5.57 -4.94 -20.65
CA MET A 875 -4.81 -5.21 -21.85
C MET A 875 -4.92 -6.69 -22.24
N CYS A 876 -5.06 -6.96 -23.54
CA CYS A 876 -5.10 -8.32 -24.06
C CYS A 876 -3.73 -8.99 -23.96
N CYS A 877 -3.71 -10.32 -23.86
CA CYS A 877 -2.45 -11.05 -23.96
C CYS A 877 -1.83 -10.83 -25.35
N VAL A 878 -0.52 -10.58 -25.38
CA VAL A 878 0.21 -10.43 -26.64
C VAL A 878 0.43 -11.81 -27.25
N CYS A 879 -0.18 -12.07 -28.41
CA CYS A 879 0.07 -13.27 -29.20
C CYS A 879 1.25 -13.06 -30.17
N ARG A 880 2.07 -14.09 -30.32
CA ARG A 880 3.17 -14.17 -31.29
C ARG A 880 2.94 -15.35 -32.22
N GLN A 881 3.24 -15.16 -33.50
CA GLN A 881 3.17 -16.22 -34.50
C GLN A 881 4.48 -17.02 -34.47
N LEU A 882 4.36 -18.34 -34.29
CA LEU A 882 5.48 -19.28 -34.31
C LEU A 882 5.08 -20.54 -35.07
N ALA A 883 5.87 -20.90 -36.10
CA ALA A 883 5.61 -22.05 -36.98
C ALA A 883 4.16 -22.12 -37.53
N GLY A 884 3.56 -20.96 -37.83
CA GLY A 884 2.19 -20.85 -38.37
C GLY A 884 1.06 -21.04 -37.34
N LYS A 885 1.39 -21.06 -36.04
CA LYS A 885 0.43 -21.07 -34.93
C LYS A 885 0.63 -19.85 -34.03
N GLU A 886 -0.44 -19.37 -33.41
CA GLU A 886 -0.36 -18.31 -32.39
C GLU A 886 -0.08 -18.90 -31.02
N TYR A 887 0.85 -18.26 -30.32
CA TYR A 887 1.18 -18.52 -28.92
C TYR A 887 1.17 -17.23 -28.12
N SER A 888 0.70 -17.30 -26.90
CA SER A 888 0.72 -16.23 -25.90
C SER A 888 1.52 -16.67 -24.69
N LEU A 889 1.66 -15.79 -23.70
CA LEU A 889 2.26 -16.14 -22.40
C LEU A 889 1.53 -17.28 -21.66
N TRP A 890 0.29 -17.59 -22.05
CA TRP A 890 -0.56 -18.60 -21.41
C TRP A 890 -0.45 -19.98 -22.04
N ASP A 891 0.28 -20.11 -23.15
CA ASP A 891 0.36 -21.36 -23.91
C ASP A 891 1.63 -22.15 -23.53
N ASP A 892 1.45 -23.44 -23.24
CA ASP A 892 2.56 -24.35 -22.92
C ASP A 892 2.83 -25.31 -24.07
N PHE A 893 4.10 -25.67 -24.26
CA PHE A 893 4.49 -26.84 -25.04
C PHE A 893 4.45 -28.08 -24.15
N LEU A 894 3.30 -28.76 -24.13
CA LEU A 894 3.14 -29.97 -23.34
C LEU A 894 3.93 -31.13 -23.97
N VAL A 895 4.82 -31.73 -23.19
CA VAL A 895 5.56 -32.94 -23.54
C VAL A 895 5.41 -33.97 -22.43
N GLN A 896 5.06 -35.19 -22.79
CA GLN A 896 4.97 -36.29 -21.82
C GLN A 896 6.38 -36.79 -21.50
N GLY A 897 6.88 -36.56 -20.29
CA GLY A 897 8.25 -36.93 -19.92
C GLY A 897 8.57 -38.43 -19.91
N LYS A 898 7.53 -39.29 -19.95
CA LYS A 898 7.66 -40.75 -20.01
C LYS A 898 7.07 -41.30 -21.30
N ARG A 899 7.75 -42.28 -21.87
CA ARG A 899 7.29 -43.08 -22.99
C ARG A 899 6.15 -44.01 -22.56
N GLY A 900 5.46 -44.59 -23.54
CA GLY A 900 4.33 -45.53 -23.30
C GLY A 900 4.71 -46.81 -22.53
N ASP A 901 6.01 -47.12 -22.42
CA ASP A 901 6.56 -48.22 -21.62
C ASP A 901 6.97 -47.82 -20.19
N GLY A 902 6.77 -46.55 -19.81
CA GLY A 902 7.05 -46.02 -18.46
C GLY A 902 8.48 -45.51 -18.27
N GLU A 903 9.36 -45.68 -19.26
CA GLU A 903 10.73 -45.16 -19.26
C GLU A 903 10.76 -43.66 -19.59
N GLU A 904 11.72 -42.93 -19.02
CA GLU A 904 11.92 -41.51 -19.30
C GLU A 904 12.40 -41.26 -20.73
N MET A 905 11.95 -40.15 -21.32
CA MET A 905 12.47 -39.69 -22.60
C MET A 905 13.92 -39.24 -22.48
N THR A 906 14.75 -39.64 -23.44
CA THR A 906 16.08 -39.07 -23.63
C THR A 906 15.99 -37.65 -24.17
N LEU A 907 17.03 -36.85 -23.97
CA LEU A 907 17.12 -35.52 -24.55
C LEU A 907 16.95 -35.54 -26.08
N GLY A 908 17.55 -36.51 -26.79
CA GLY A 908 17.39 -36.66 -28.23
C GLY A 908 15.94 -36.93 -28.66
N GLU A 909 15.21 -37.75 -27.91
CA GLU A 909 13.79 -38.02 -28.14
C GLU A 909 12.93 -36.77 -27.86
N LEU A 910 13.25 -35.97 -26.84
CA LEU A 910 12.58 -34.71 -26.56
C LEU A 910 12.72 -33.72 -27.73
N LEU A 911 13.96 -33.51 -28.20
CA LEU A 911 14.21 -32.61 -29.32
C LEU A 911 13.51 -33.08 -30.60
N LYS A 912 13.49 -34.39 -30.85
CA LYS A 912 12.77 -34.99 -31.97
C LYS A 912 11.26 -34.79 -31.85
N HIS A 913 10.69 -35.03 -30.67
CA HIS A 913 9.25 -34.86 -30.41
C HIS A 913 8.81 -33.42 -30.65
N ILE A 914 9.60 -32.44 -30.19
CA ILE A 914 9.30 -31.02 -30.41
C ILE A 914 9.34 -30.67 -31.90
N LYS A 915 10.35 -31.17 -32.63
CA LYS A 915 10.45 -30.96 -34.08
C LYS A 915 9.27 -31.57 -34.85
N GLU A 916 8.87 -32.78 -34.50
CA GLU A 916 7.77 -33.49 -35.19
C GLU A 916 6.38 -32.94 -34.84
N THR A 917 6.17 -32.53 -33.59
CA THR A 917 4.85 -32.09 -33.09
C THR A 917 4.61 -30.60 -33.31
N TYR A 918 5.64 -29.78 -33.12
CA TYR A 918 5.52 -28.32 -33.13
C TYR A 918 6.26 -27.66 -34.32
N ASN A 919 7.00 -28.43 -35.14
CA ASN A 919 7.81 -27.91 -36.25
C ASN A 919 8.85 -26.86 -35.80
N LEU A 920 9.44 -27.08 -34.63
CA LEU A 920 10.45 -26.20 -34.04
C LEU A 920 11.80 -26.92 -33.92
N GLU A 921 12.86 -26.24 -34.38
CA GLU A 921 14.23 -26.74 -34.23
C GLU A 921 14.92 -26.02 -33.08
N ILE A 922 15.19 -26.76 -32.00
CA ILE A 922 15.75 -26.24 -30.75
C ILE A 922 17.27 -26.03 -30.88
N THR A 923 17.73 -24.82 -30.57
CA THR A 923 19.15 -24.42 -30.59
C THR A 923 19.76 -24.18 -29.22
N GLY A 924 18.93 -23.99 -28.20
CA GLY A 924 19.35 -23.88 -26.80
C GLY A 924 18.25 -24.42 -25.90
N LEU A 925 18.61 -25.08 -24.81
CA LEU A 925 17.72 -25.66 -23.81
C LEU A 925 18.22 -25.28 -22.42
N PHE A 926 17.40 -24.61 -21.62
CA PHE A 926 17.80 -24.16 -20.28
C PHE A 926 16.88 -24.71 -19.20
N TYR A 927 17.45 -24.99 -18.03
CA TYR A 927 16.71 -25.27 -16.80
C TYR A 927 17.11 -24.23 -15.75
N GLY A 928 16.21 -23.28 -15.48
CA GLY A 928 16.57 -22.06 -14.76
C GLY A 928 17.78 -21.38 -15.42
N PRO A 929 18.85 -21.03 -14.68
CA PRO A 929 20.05 -20.44 -15.28
C PRO A 929 20.97 -21.47 -15.98
N ALA A 930 20.71 -22.77 -15.87
CA ALA A 930 21.62 -23.82 -16.36
C ALA A 930 21.36 -24.20 -17.83
N LEU A 931 22.39 -24.17 -18.68
CA LEU A 931 22.32 -24.62 -20.07
C LEU A 931 22.41 -26.16 -20.15
N LEU A 932 21.29 -26.80 -20.50
CA LEU A 932 21.19 -28.25 -20.68
C LEU A 932 21.71 -28.69 -22.06
N TYR A 933 21.34 -27.97 -23.12
CA TYR A 933 21.71 -28.28 -24.51
C TYR A 933 21.91 -27.02 -25.33
N SER A 934 22.83 -27.08 -26.31
CA SER A 934 23.03 -26.04 -27.33
C SER A 934 23.34 -26.73 -28.66
N ALA A 935 22.80 -26.22 -29.75
CA ALA A 935 23.09 -26.70 -31.10
C ALA A 935 24.57 -26.41 -31.43
N GLY A 936 25.38 -27.47 -31.42
CA GLY A 936 26.82 -27.41 -31.64
C GLY A 936 27.51 -28.71 -31.19
N PRO A 937 28.79 -28.93 -31.54
CA PRO A 937 29.49 -30.17 -31.23
C PRO A 937 29.73 -30.42 -29.74
N CYS A 938 29.57 -29.40 -28.90
CA CYS A 938 29.91 -29.43 -27.47
C CYS A 938 28.94 -30.25 -26.60
N HIS A 939 27.70 -30.50 -27.05
CA HIS A 939 26.66 -31.16 -26.25
C HIS A 939 26.06 -32.42 -26.89
N SER A 940 26.63 -32.94 -27.98
CA SER A 940 26.16 -34.15 -28.68
C SER A 940 26.11 -35.39 -27.77
N ASN A 941 27.04 -35.51 -26.83
CA ASN A 941 27.09 -36.61 -25.86
C ASN A 941 25.90 -36.63 -24.88
N ARG A 942 25.19 -35.51 -24.70
CA ARG A 942 24.04 -35.41 -23.78
C ARG A 942 22.74 -35.94 -24.39
N LEU A 943 22.68 -36.16 -25.71
CA LEU A 943 21.47 -36.60 -26.42
C LEU A 943 20.96 -37.98 -25.96
N GLN A 944 21.86 -38.84 -25.48
CA GLN A 944 21.55 -40.18 -24.98
C GLN A 944 21.30 -40.22 -23.46
N GLN A 945 21.46 -39.09 -22.77
CA GLN A 945 21.21 -39.02 -21.33
C GLN A 945 19.70 -38.98 -21.06
N LYS A 946 19.27 -39.81 -20.10
CA LYS A 946 17.97 -39.67 -19.45
C LYS A 946 18.11 -38.52 -18.47
N TYR A 947 17.16 -37.60 -18.51
CA TYR A 947 17.04 -36.56 -17.51
C TYR A 947 15.84 -36.95 -16.65
N ASP A 948 16.05 -37.01 -15.33
CA ASP A 948 14.95 -37.10 -14.38
C ASP A 948 14.19 -35.77 -14.50
N ILE A 949 13.12 -35.79 -15.30
CA ILE A 949 12.34 -34.64 -15.70
C ILE A 949 11.28 -34.46 -14.60
N PRO A 950 11.44 -33.51 -13.64
CA PRO A 950 10.41 -33.27 -12.64
C PRO A 950 9.08 -32.91 -13.30
N SER A 951 7.98 -33.15 -12.58
CA SER A 951 6.59 -33.13 -13.09
C SER A 951 6.11 -31.82 -13.73
N SER A 952 6.89 -30.73 -13.61
CA SER A 952 6.69 -29.45 -14.29
C SER A 952 8.06 -28.81 -14.54
N LEU A 953 8.44 -28.63 -15.80
CA LEU A 953 9.67 -27.94 -16.19
C LEU A 953 9.32 -26.70 -16.99
N SER A 954 9.75 -25.54 -16.48
CA SER A 954 9.92 -24.36 -17.31
C SER A 954 11.26 -24.49 -18.02
N VAL A 955 11.22 -24.63 -19.32
CA VAL A 955 12.40 -24.82 -20.14
C VAL A 955 12.43 -23.70 -21.15
N VAL A 956 13.47 -22.87 -21.10
CA VAL A 956 13.63 -21.82 -22.10
C VAL A 956 14.32 -22.44 -23.31
N PHE A 957 13.76 -22.23 -24.49
CA PHE A 957 14.32 -22.74 -25.73
C PHE A 957 14.56 -21.63 -26.74
N ARG A 958 15.72 -21.66 -27.42
CA ARG A 958 15.91 -20.88 -28.65
C ARG A 958 15.53 -21.75 -29.84
N CYS A 959 14.83 -21.22 -30.84
CA CYS A 959 14.42 -22.03 -31.99
C CYS A 959 14.43 -21.28 -33.32
N TRP A 960 14.56 -22.04 -34.42
CA TRP A 960 14.32 -21.57 -35.79
C TRP A 960 12.97 -22.05 -36.30
N THR A 961 12.30 -21.23 -37.12
CA THR A 961 11.17 -21.67 -37.95
C THR A 961 11.69 -22.00 -39.36
N SER A 962 11.21 -23.11 -39.93
CA SER A 962 11.63 -23.58 -41.25
C SER A 962 11.07 -22.76 -42.42
N THR A 963 10.21 -21.77 -42.15
CA THR A 963 9.42 -21.06 -43.17
C THR A 963 9.98 -19.70 -43.59
N GLU A 964 10.86 -19.05 -42.83
CA GLU A 964 11.49 -17.79 -43.26
C GLU A 964 12.96 -17.75 -42.84
N GLY A 965 13.85 -18.01 -43.79
CA GLY A 965 15.29 -17.86 -43.61
C GLY A 965 15.67 -16.40 -43.43
N ARG A 966 15.52 -15.86 -42.21
CA ARG A 966 16.26 -14.77 -41.56
C ARG A 966 15.41 -14.19 -40.41
N GLY A 967 15.71 -14.63 -39.20
CA GLY A 967 15.21 -14.02 -37.96
C GLY A 967 15.68 -14.83 -36.78
N ASP A 968 16.79 -14.42 -36.14
CA ASP A 968 17.16 -14.89 -34.81
C ASP A 968 16.10 -14.36 -33.84
N TYR A 969 15.17 -15.21 -33.40
CA TYR A 969 14.23 -14.86 -32.33
C TYR A 969 14.65 -15.60 -31.06
N ASP A 970 15.20 -14.87 -30.08
CA ASP A 970 15.30 -15.34 -28.71
C ASP A 970 13.87 -15.33 -28.12
N ILE A 971 13.22 -16.49 -28.09
CA ILE A 971 11.90 -16.64 -27.49
C ILE A 971 12.08 -17.27 -26.11
N ILE A 972 11.74 -16.50 -25.08
CA ILE A 972 11.62 -17.01 -23.71
C ILE A 972 10.14 -17.36 -23.55
N MET A 973 9.82 -18.67 -23.55
CA MET A 973 8.50 -19.19 -23.21
C MET A 973 8.63 -20.10 -22.01
#